data_AF-A0A2N9FGZ2-F1
#
_entry.id   AF-A0A2N9FGZ2-F1
#
_cell.length_a   1.000
_cell.length_b   1.000
_cell.length_c   1.000
_cell.angle_alpha   90.00
_cell.angle_beta   90.00
_cell.angle_gamma   90.00
#
_symmetry.space_group_name_H-M   'P 1'
#
loop_
_entity.id
_entity.type
_entity.pdbx_description
1 polymer ?
#
loop_
_entity_poly.entity_id
_entity_poly.type
_entity_poly.pdbx_seq_one_letter_code
_entity_poly.pdbx_strand_id
1 'polypeptide(L)'
;MKILSWNCRGLGRAPTVRALKALACSEGPEVLFVSETKGKSPWIEKLKSSMGFAFCHSVDCVGQAGGLAFFWKLGVDLEVVYANKYAIVSLVYFDPSDNVWMLITVHGPPYLTKRKKFWESMEEVISTFSGHWLIIGDLNSTTANSDKTNKRAGWANICIRLDRGLCNADWLQIFPKAGVKHLTAPNFDHNPILLDTHQELIKGSRPFRFEAMWTRDESSSEVVEKAWSLQVEGSQNFRHNQIAEIQLEDGQWIHERKDIKDYFTRHFLEVFQSNFPLIPQDLEGLMPPCISLEKNIKLVRIPDIEEIKAVIWELNPMKAPGPDGLPSLFFKKYWSIVGSQVVIAIQSFFREGWMLKELNHTFITLIPKKQENVVLAQEVVHNFKKSKKKKGAMGFKLDFHKAYDKLEWNFIITVLKALGFDQKVTNMIFQYISTVSFTLLLNGGRSSSFSPSRGIRQGDPLSPYLFIFCSEVLSQLIYREVDRGNIKSIKVASRAPGISNLLYADDVLLFCGAQHLEVSALMKCGEKYCDWSRQVVSRDKLGIFVSKGVHSQFVQYIKNQWGFKLLPKGVKYLGMPLFISPNKTKDFSFVKEKLESQISGWKCKSLSWMGRATLIKSVAQSTPLYCMSSFKFPKGLCDEVDSIVRKFWWNPHKNGNRLYTSVAWLELCKPLLEGVLGFRTFESFNEAMITKLACACKLVGSGDNILVWEEPWIPDLPLFRPVPREVTLDQQSITVAQLMNHDKSAWDEHVLKSLFDEPTITAIHNIPRWSCELEDRWVWLQSSISEFSVKAAYRIAREEGTTNQSNPVLGKLWKLPLHARLKMFLWRVALNILPTRAALTQFVPDMDTSCPICGHHLEKLLHLLWSCPLARALWFNSVWGIKTDLFQFEYPFQLIEKLVYPPISLNLDKIEANKFLLGGSLIMEQVWSVRNRVVHDNGLICMDMLIRGLKLSSLAVVARDWRGMGVLAISRKANTSNPLQAEAETILWAAQLASDQELCL
;
A
#
# COMPACT_ATOMS: atom_id res chain seq x y z
N MET A 1 -9.26 -28.80 -31.81
CA MET A 1 -7.83 -28.56 -32.01
C MET A 1 -7.27 -27.70 -30.87
N LYS A 2 -6.21 -28.16 -30.19
CA LYS A 2 -5.47 -27.39 -29.17
C LYS A 2 -4.09 -26.98 -29.67
N ILE A 3 -3.79 -25.68 -29.65
CA ILE A 3 -2.53 -25.09 -30.13
C ILE A 3 -1.85 -24.35 -28.98
N LEU A 4 -0.66 -24.78 -28.58
CA LEU A 4 0.13 -24.12 -27.54
C LEU A 4 1.25 -23.31 -28.17
N SER A 5 1.42 -22.05 -27.75
CA SER A 5 2.52 -21.18 -28.16
C SER A 5 3.26 -20.65 -26.94
N TRP A 6 4.60 -20.72 -26.95
CA TRP A 6 5.41 -20.20 -25.85
C TRP A 6 6.75 -19.61 -26.30
N ASN A 7 7.02 -18.37 -25.88
CA ASN A 7 8.36 -17.79 -25.91
C ASN A 7 9.17 -18.27 -24.70
N CYS A 8 10.09 -19.20 -24.92
CA CYS A 8 10.82 -19.90 -23.86
C CYS A 8 12.18 -19.27 -23.49
N ARG A 9 12.63 -18.24 -24.23
CA ARG A 9 13.93 -17.53 -24.05
C ARG A 9 15.16 -18.44 -23.94
N GLY A 10 15.11 -19.62 -24.52
CA GLY A 10 16.21 -20.57 -24.62
C GLY A 10 15.89 -21.91 -23.98
N LEU A 11 15.86 -22.96 -24.80
CA LEU A 11 15.63 -24.32 -24.36
C LEU A 11 16.91 -25.02 -23.85
N GLY A 12 18.07 -24.38 -23.88
CA GLY A 12 19.34 -24.97 -23.43
C GLY A 12 19.45 -25.25 -21.91
N ARG A 13 18.45 -24.86 -21.11
CA ARG A 13 18.43 -25.09 -19.66
C ARG A 13 17.51 -26.27 -19.31
N ALA A 14 18.01 -27.23 -18.53
CA ALA A 14 17.24 -28.40 -18.10
C ALA A 14 15.89 -28.05 -17.41
N PRO A 15 15.77 -27.00 -16.58
CA PRO A 15 14.48 -26.55 -16.05
C PRO A 15 13.46 -26.14 -17.13
N THR A 16 13.88 -25.43 -18.17
CA THR A 16 13.00 -24.99 -19.27
C THR A 16 12.47 -26.18 -20.05
N VAL A 17 13.32 -27.16 -20.34
CA VAL A 17 12.92 -28.41 -21.02
C VAL A 17 11.93 -29.21 -20.16
N ARG A 18 12.16 -29.31 -18.84
CA ARG A 18 11.22 -29.99 -17.93
C ARG A 18 9.87 -29.28 -17.86
N ALA A 19 9.86 -27.94 -17.80
CA ALA A 19 8.64 -27.15 -17.80
C ALA A 19 7.87 -27.31 -19.11
N LEU A 20 8.56 -27.26 -20.26
CA LEU A 20 7.95 -27.49 -21.57
C LEU A 20 7.32 -28.88 -21.66
N LYS A 21 8.03 -29.92 -21.22
CA LYS A 21 7.52 -31.30 -21.18
C LYS A 21 6.31 -31.45 -20.27
N ALA A 22 6.36 -30.84 -19.08
CA ALA A 22 5.23 -30.86 -18.16
C ALA A 22 3.99 -30.18 -18.75
N LEU A 23 4.16 -29.02 -19.40
CA LEU A 23 3.07 -28.29 -20.08
C LEU A 23 2.49 -29.07 -21.25
N ALA A 24 3.35 -29.67 -22.09
CA ALA A 24 2.90 -30.51 -23.19
C ALA A 24 2.14 -31.76 -22.70
N CYS A 25 2.53 -32.31 -21.54
CA CYS A 25 1.85 -33.43 -20.92
C CYS A 25 0.51 -33.03 -20.27
N SER A 26 0.46 -31.92 -19.52
CA SER A 26 -0.72 -31.50 -18.77
C SER A 26 -1.85 -30.97 -19.65
N GLU A 27 -1.51 -30.14 -20.64
CA GLU A 27 -2.51 -29.50 -21.51
C GLU A 27 -2.85 -30.35 -22.74
N GLY A 28 -1.96 -31.30 -23.08
CA GLY A 28 -2.11 -32.22 -24.20
C GLY A 28 -2.29 -31.56 -25.57
N PRO A 29 -1.54 -30.50 -25.95
CA PRO A 29 -1.75 -29.82 -27.23
C PRO A 29 -1.52 -30.76 -28.42
N GLU A 30 -2.26 -30.51 -29.50
CA GLU A 30 -2.11 -31.22 -30.77
C GLU A 30 -1.03 -30.56 -31.63
N VAL A 31 -0.88 -29.24 -31.50
CA VAL A 31 0.17 -28.44 -32.12
C VAL A 31 0.89 -27.61 -31.07
N LEU A 32 2.22 -27.58 -31.13
CA LEU A 32 3.09 -26.85 -30.21
C LEU A 32 4.07 -25.97 -30.98
N PHE A 33 4.02 -24.67 -30.71
CA PHE A 33 4.98 -23.68 -31.20
C PHE A 33 5.84 -23.14 -30.05
N VAL A 34 7.14 -23.11 -30.25
CA VAL A 34 8.11 -22.59 -29.29
C VAL A 34 9.03 -21.59 -30.00
N SER A 35 9.10 -20.38 -29.46
CA SER A 35 9.98 -19.32 -29.97
C SER A 35 11.14 -19.00 -29.02
N GLU A 36 12.17 -18.37 -29.57
CA GLU A 36 13.47 -18.15 -28.91
C GLU A 36 14.10 -19.45 -28.38
N THR A 37 14.09 -20.52 -29.18
CA THR A 37 14.61 -21.82 -28.74
C THR A 37 16.11 -21.79 -28.43
N LYS A 38 16.89 -20.91 -29.09
CA LYS A 38 18.37 -20.83 -29.02
C LYS A 38 19.06 -22.18 -29.28
N GLY A 39 18.37 -23.09 -29.97
CA GLY A 39 18.84 -24.43 -30.29
C GLY A 39 18.95 -24.63 -31.80
N LYS A 40 19.73 -25.63 -32.21
CA LYS A 40 19.86 -26.09 -33.61
C LYS A 40 18.98 -27.31 -33.88
N SER A 41 18.60 -27.50 -35.15
CA SER A 41 17.66 -28.52 -35.63
C SER A 41 17.90 -29.95 -35.10
N PRO A 42 19.14 -30.51 -35.05
CA PRO A 42 19.36 -31.88 -34.57
C PRO A 42 18.96 -32.12 -33.10
N TRP A 43 19.00 -31.06 -32.29
CA TRP A 43 18.63 -31.14 -30.88
C TRP A 43 17.11 -30.99 -30.67
N ILE A 44 16.47 -30.15 -31.50
CA ILE A 44 15.01 -30.00 -31.54
C ILE A 44 14.33 -31.30 -31.97
N GLU A 45 14.93 -32.02 -32.91
CA GLU A 45 14.43 -33.31 -33.38
C GLU A 45 14.48 -34.40 -32.30
N LYS A 46 15.50 -34.39 -31.43
CA LYS A 46 15.53 -35.27 -30.24
C LYS A 46 14.44 -34.92 -29.22
N LEU A 47 14.11 -33.64 -29.09
CA LEU A 47 13.04 -33.19 -28.19
C LEU A 47 11.66 -33.67 -28.65
N LYS A 48 11.41 -33.67 -29.97
CA LYS A 48 10.16 -34.14 -30.60
C LYS A 48 9.71 -35.48 -30.03
N SER A 49 10.56 -36.51 -30.15
CA SER A 49 10.24 -37.87 -29.69
C SER A 49 9.99 -37.92 -28.18
N SER A 50 10.71 -37.11 -27.41
CA SER A 50 10.58 -37.07 -25.95
C SER A 50 9.33 -36.36 -25.42
N MET A 51 8.60 -35.65 -26.29
CA MET A 51 7.35 -34.94 -25.96
C MET A 51 6.11 -35.60 -26.59
N GLY A 52 6.28 -36.69 -27.35
CA GLY A 52 5.16 -37.43 -27.95
C GLY A 52 4.58 -36.78 -29.22
N PHE A 53 5.34 -35.94 -29.93
CA PHE A 53 4.95 -35.40 -31.23
C PHE A 53 5.51 -36.28 -32.37
N ALA A 54 4.76 -36.41 -33.47
CA ALA A 54 5.16 -37.24 -34.62
C ALA A 54 6.08 -36.46 -35.57
N PHE A 55 5.76 -35.18 -35.78
CA PHE A 55 6.42 -34.31 -36.77
C PHE A 55 6.93 -33.02 -36.13
N CYS A 56 7.97 -32.43 -36.73
CA CYS A 56 8.46 -31.11 -36.34
C CYS A 56 9.09 -30.35 -37.52
N HIS A 57 9.05 -29.02 -37.45
CA HIS A 57 9.77 -28.10 -38.32
C HIS A 57 10.51 -27.08 -37.46
N SER A 58 11.78 -26.80 -37.77
CA SER A 58 12.59 -25.86 -36.99
C SER A 58 13.34 -24.86 -37.87
N VAL A 59 13.43 -23.63 -37.37
CA VAL A 59 14.27 -22.57 -37.93
C VAL A 59 15.41 -22.34 -36.94
N ASP A 60 16.64 -22.56 -37.37
CA ASP A 60 17.83 -22.46 -36.51
C ASP A 60 18.06 -21.04 -35.96
N CYS A 61 18.62 -20.96 -34.75
CA CYS A 61 19.05 -19.68 -34.18
C CYS A 61 20.29 -19.12 -34.89
N VAL A 62 20.38 -17.79 -34.99
CA VAL A 62 21.57 -17.10 -35.49
C VAL A 62 22.36 -16.57 -34.30
N GLY A 63 23.49 -17.22 -33.97
CA GLY A 63 24.25 -16.93 -32.77
C GLY A 63 23.49 -17.32 -31.49
N GLN A 64 23.33 -16.38 -30.56
CA GLN A 64 22.57 -16.56 -29.31
C GLN A 64 21.12 -16.03 -29.39
N ALA A 65 20.67 -15.66 -30.59
CA ALA A 65 19.38 -15.01 -30.82
C ALA A 65 18.48 -15.82 -31.76
N GLY A 66 17.19 -15.86 -31.44
CA GLY A 66 16.17 -16.51 -32.25
C GLY A 66 16.13 -18.02 -32.08
N GLY A 67 15.59 -18.69 -33.11
CA GLY A 67 15.26 -20.11 -33.10
C GLY A 67 13.76 -20.32 -32.92
N LEU A 68 13.13 -21.01 -33.88
CA LEU A 68 11.73 -21.40 -33.85
C LEU A 68 11.63 -22.92 -33.93
N ALA A 69 10.69 -23.51 -33.19
CA ALA A 69 10.37 -24.92 -33.29
C ALA A 69 8.85 -25.10 -33.30
N PHE A 70 8.38 -25.91 -34.23
CA PHE A 70 6.98 -26.19 -34.46
C PHE A 70 6.76 -27.70 -34.50
N PHE A 71 5.84 -28.22 -33.70
CA PHE A 71 5.60 -29.67 -33.53
C PHE A 71 4.12 -29.99 -33.66
N TRP A 72 3.79 -31.15 -34.21
CA TRP A 72 2.41 -31.63 -34.28
C TRP A 72 2.28 -33.15 -34.17
N LYS A 73 1.11 -33.61 -33.70
CA LYS A 73 0.79 -35.02 -33.45
C LYS A 73 0.37 -35.75 -34.73
N LEU A 74 0.43 -37.08 -34.69
CA LEU A 74 -0.18 -37.95 -35.70
C LEU A 74 -1.71 -37.74 -35.65
N GLY A 75 -2.32 -37.40 -36.79
CA GLY A 75 -3.76 -37.07 -36.89
C GLY A 75 -4.08 -35.59 -37.12
N VAL A 76 -3.08 -34.70 -37.05
CA VAL A 76 -3.21 -33.32 -37.54
C VAL A 76 -2.61 -33.26 -38.95
N ASP A 77 -3.46 -33.09 -39.96
CA ASP A 77 -3.00 -32.90 -41.34
C ASP A 77 -2.59 -31.44 -41.55
N LEU A 78 -1.28 -31.22 -41.63
CA LEU A 78 -0.67 -29.90 -41.62
C LEU A 78 0.56 -29.89 -42.53
N GLU A 79 0.65 -28.87 -43.38
CA GLU A 79 1.78 -28.62 -44.27
C GLU A 79 2.40 -27.25 -44.00
N VAL A 80 3.73 -27.20 -43.82
CA VAL A 80 4.47 -25.93 -43.64
C VAL A 80 4.78 -25.34 -45.02
N VAL A 81 4.13 -24.23 -45.37
CA VAL A 81 4.28 -23.58 -46.69
C VAL A 81 5.41 -22.57 -46.69
N TYR A 82 5.61 -21.87 -45.57
CA TYR A 82 6.60 -20.80 -45.49
C TYR A 82 7.14 -20.67 -44.06
N ALA A 83 8.45 -20.48 -43.93
CA ALA A 83 9.09 -20.23 -42.63
C ALA A 83 10.21 -19.20 -42.76
N ASN A 84 10.30 -18.31 -41.79
CA ASN A 84 11.41 -17.38 -41.63
C ASN A 84 11.77 -17.24 -40.15
N LYS A 85 12.72 -16.36 -39.82
CA LYS A 85 13.17 -16.15 -38.43
C LYS A 85 12.13 -15.56 -37.46
N TYR A 86 10.98 -15.10 -37.97
CA TYR A 86 9.90 -14.45 -37.21
C TYR A 86 8.57 -15.21 -37.27
N ALA A 87 8.33 -16.05 -38.28
CA ALA A 87 7.05 -16.74 -38.42
C ALA A 87 7.20 -18.09 -39.14
N ILE A 88 6.31 -19.01 -38.81
CA ILE A 88 6.08 -20.26 -39.55
C ILE A 88 4.60 -20.26 -39.96
N VAL A 89 4.37 -20.32 -41.27
CA VAL A 89 3.05 -20.35 -41.92
C VAL A 89 2.78 -21.76 -42.39
N SER A 90 1.61 -22.27 -42.05
CA SER A 90 1.20 -23.64 -42.35
C SER A 90 -0.25 -23.67 -42.82
N LEU A 91 -0.57 -24.61 -43.71
CA LEU A 91 -1.93 -24.95 -44.09
C LEU A 91 -2.37 -26.15 -43.26
N VAL A 92 -3.58 -26.06 -42.71
CA VAL A 92 -4.19 -27.13 -41.91
C VAL A 92 -5.41 -27.63 -42.66
N TYR A 93 -5.46 -28.95 -42.88
CA TYR A 93 -6.49 -29.64 -43.64
C TYR A 93 -7.47 -30.33 -42.69
N PHE A 94 -8.78 -30.21 -42.94
CA PHE A 94 -9.83 -30.93 -42.24
C PHE A 94 -10.53 -31.93 -43.16
N ASP A 95 -11.16 -32.95 -42.58
CA ASP A 95 -12.03 -33.90 -43.30
C ASP A 95 -13.50 -33.42 -43.22
N PRO A 96 -14.21 -33.25 -44.36
CA PRO A 96 -13.78 -33.48 -45.74
C PRO A 96 -12.77 -32.44 -46.25
N SER A 97 -11.81 -32.92 -47.05
CA SER A 97 -10.53 -32.31 -47.48
C SER A 97 -10.59 -30.92 -48.11
N ASP A 98 -11.78 -30.37 -48.33
CA ASP A 98 -12.00 -29.08 -49.00
C ASP A 98 -11.91 -27.87 -48.04
N ASN A 99 -11.87 -28.10 -46.72
CA ASN A 99 -11.77 -27.04 -45.73
C ASN A 99 -10.33 -26.83 -45.25
N VAL A 100 -9.59 -26.01 -46.00
CA VAL A 100 -8.22 -25.59 -45.66
C VAL A 100 -8.23 -24.24 -44.96
N TRP A 101 -7.39 -24.09 -43.94
CA TRP A 101 -7.17 -22.80 -43.28
C TRP A 101 -5.69 -22.59 -42.95
N MET A 102 -5.29 -21.32 -42.89
CA MET A 102 -3.90 -20.92 -42.69
C MET A 102 -3.61 -20.66 -41.21
N LEU A 103 -2.61 -21.34 -40.66
CA LEU A 103 -2.06 -21.11 -39.33
C LEU A 103 -0.72 -20.39 -39.43
N ILE A 104 -0.63 -19.20 -38.83
CA ILE A 104 0.60 -18.41 -38.78
C ILE A 104 1.08 -18.35 -37.33
N THR A 105 2.20 -19.00 -37.03
CA THR A 105 2.82 -18.93 -35.71
C THR A 105 3.92 -17.88 -35.70
N VAL A 106 3.90 -16.98 -34.72
CA VAL A 106 4.68 -15.73 -34.79
C VAL A 106 5.55 -15.50 -33.55
N HIS A 107 6.79 -15.07 -33.81
CA HIS A 107 7.67 -14.36 -32.90
C HIS A 107 8.05 -13.01 -33.53
N GLY A 108 7.23 -12.00 -33.27
CA GLY A 108 7.32 -10.67 -33.85
C GLY A 108 8.60 -9.95 -33.43
N PRO A 109 9.15 -9.07 -34.26
CA PRO A 109 10.39 -8.37 -33.93
C PRO A 109 10.20 -7.32 -32.80
N PRO A 110 11.18 -7.18 -31.90
CA PRO A 110 11.10 -6.26 -30.77
C PRO A 110 11.23 -4.78 -31.19
N TYR A 111 11.84 -4.49 -32.33
CA TYR A 111 12.09 -3.14 -32.82
C TYR A 111 10.98 -2.64 -33.75
N LEU A 112 10.50 -1.41 -33.52
CA LEU A 112 9.36 -0.81 -34.23
C LEU A 112 9.52 -0.80 -35.76
N THR A 113 10.69 -0.44 -36.28
CA THR A 113 10.96 -0.38 -37.73
C THR A 113 10.91 -1.76 -38.39
N LYS A 114 11.48 -2.77 -37.74
CA LYS A 114 11.42 -4.16 -38.20
C LYS A 114 10.02 -4.74 -38.10
N ARG A 115 9.24 -4.29 -37.11
CA ARG A 115 7.85 -4.71 -36.91
C ARG A 115 6.91 -4.19 -37.98
N LYS A 116 7.11 -2.95 -38.45
CA LYS A 116 6.34 -2.42 -39.58
C LYS A 116 6.55 -3.29 -40.84
N LYS A 117 7.81 -3.55 -41.20
CA LYS A 117 8.15 -4.42 -42.33
C LYS A 117 7.63 -5.86 -42.17
N PHE A 118 7.68 -6.38 -40.95
CA PHE A 118 7.12 -7.69 -40.64
C PHE A 118 5.61 -7.73 -40.91
N TRP A 119 4.85 -6.73 -40.44
CA TRP A 119 3.41 -6.67 -40.70
C TRP A 119 3.07 -6.43 -42.18
N GLU A 120 3.82 -5.58 -42.89
CA GLU A 120 3.68 -5.40 -44.34
C GLU A 120 3.84 -6.75 -45.08
N SER A 121 4.84 -7.56 -44.69
CA SER A 121 5.05 -8.90 -45.24
C SER A 121 3.97 -9.92 -44.83
N MET A 122 3.46 -9.86 -43.60
CA MET A 122 2.35 -10.73 -43.18
C MET A 122 1.05 -10.37 -43.89
N GLU A 123 0.79 -9.09 -44.13
CA GLU A 123 -0.36 -8.62 -44.88
C GLU A 123 -0.32 -9.12 -46.33
N GLU A 124 0.85 -9.09 -46.98
CA GLU A 124 1.06 -9.69 -48.30
C GLU A 124 0.73 -11.20 -48.29
N VAL A 125 1.29 -11.96 -47.34
CA VAL A 125 1.02 -13.40 -47.21
C VAL A 125 -0.48 -13.68 -46.99
N ILE A 126 -1.13 -12.93 -46.09
CA ILE A 126 -2.56 -13.10 -45.81
C ILE A 126 -3.40 -12.71 -47.03
N SER A 127 -3.02 -11.65 -47.76
CA SER A 127 -3.74 -11.19 -48.96
C SER A 127 -3.72 -12.21 -50.10
N THR A 128 -2.69 -13.06 -50.16
CA THR A 128 -2.60 -14.14 -51.15
C THR A 128 -3.49 -15.34 -50.84
N PHE A 129 -4.09 -15.40 -49.65
CA PHE A 129 -4.94 -16.52 -49.23
C PHE A 129 -6.38 -16.06 -49.02
N SER A 130 -7.25 -16.36 -49.99
CA SER A 130 -8.68 -16.07 -49.94
C SER A 130 -9.46 -17.11 -49.11
N GLY A 131 -9.08 -17.28 -47.83
CA GLY A 131 -9.68 -18.27 -46.94
C GLY A 131 -9.55 -17.95 -45.44
N HIS A 132 -9.84 -18.93 -44.61
CA HIS A 132 -9.82 -18.82 -43.15
C HIS A 132 -8.38 -18.76 -42.62
N TRP A 133 -8.04 -17.83 -41.73
CA TRP A 133 -6.70 -17.74 -41.16
C TRP A 133 -6.68 -17.41 -39.66
N LEU A 134 -5.65 -17.90 -38.98
CA LEU A 134 -5.36 -17.67 -37.57
C LEU A 134 -3.86 -17.39 -37.38
N ILE A 135 -3.53 -16.31 -36.70
CA ILE A 135 -2.19 -15.95 -36.23
C ILE A 135 -2.13 -16.22 -34.72
N ILE A 136 -1.08 -16.88 -34.23
CA ILE A 136 -0.87 -17.09 -32.79
C ILE A 136 0.61 -16.96 -32.40
N GLY A 137 0.88 -16.27 -31.29
CA GLY A 137 2.22 -16.22 -30.68
C GLY A 137 2.59 -14.87 -30.09
N ASP A 138 3.88 -14.66 -29.87
CA ASP A 138 4.44 -13.41 -29.34
C ASP A 138 4.48 -12.37 -30.46
N LEU A 139 3.42 -11.59 -30.62
CA LEU A 139 3.32 -10.58 -31.68
C LEU A 139 4.19 -9.34 -31.42
N ASN A 140 4.76 -9.22 -30.22
CA ASN A 140 5.46 -8.04 -29.73
C ASN A 140 4.66 -6.72 -29.94
N SER A 141 3.34 -6.76 -30.08
CA SER A 141 2.47 -5.62 -30.47
C SER A 141 1.45 -5.27 -29.39
N THR A 142 1.13 -3.98 -29.23
CA THR A 142 0.18 -3.46 -28.22
C THR A 142 -1.06 -2.87 -28.88
N THR A 143 -2.25 -3.21 -28.39
CA THR A 143 -3.53 -2.77 -28.97
C THR A 143 -4.26 -1.73 -28.12
N ALA A 144 -4.05 -1.71 -26.80
CA ALA A 144 -4.70 -0.77 -25.88
C ALA A 144 -3.70 -0.14 -24.89
N ASN A 145 -4.06 1.03 -24.33
CA ASN A 145 -3.23 1.67 -23.31
C ASN A 145 -3.15 0.88 -22.00
N SER A 146 -4.11 -0.02 -21.75
CA SER A 146 -4.11 -0.95 -20.62
C SER A 146 -3.08 -2.07 -20.74
N ASP A 147 -2.58 -2.36 -21.96
CA ASP A 147 -1.50 -3.31 -22.18
C ASP A 147 -0.14 -2.79 -21.67
N LYS A 148 -0.08 -1.50 -21.30
CA LYS A 148 1.08 -0.75 -20.82
C LYS A 148 0.98 -0.56 -19.31
N THR A 149 1.97 -1.02 -18.56
CA THR A 149 1.77 -1.24 -17.11
C THR A 149 2.62 -0.39 -16.21
N ASN A 150 3.54 0.39 -16.78
CA ASN A 150 4.31 1.34 -16.01
C ASN A 150 3.92 2.80 -16.26
N LYS A 151 2.85 3.06 -17.02
CA LYS A 151 2.32 4.41 -17.34
C LYS A 151 3.39 5.39 -17.84
N ARG A 152 4.48 4.90 -18.46
CA ARG A 152 5.55 5.72 -19.04
C ARG A 152 5.31 5.94 -20.52
N ALA A 153 5.61 7.14 -21.02
CA ALA A 153 5.65 7.43 -22.45
C ALA A 153 6.99 7.01 -23.07
N GLY A 154 7.00 6.68 -24.36
CA GLY A 154 8.22 6.36 -25.12
C GLY A 154 8.83 4.98 -24.81
N TRP A 155 10.14 4.82 -25.04
CA TRP A 155 10.86 3.54 -24.98
C TRP A 155 10.96 2.91 -23.59
N ALA A 156 10.64 3.67 -22.54
CA ALA A 156 10.62 3.19 -21.17
C ALA A 156 9.32 2.47 -20.80
N ASN A 157 8.40 2.28 -21.75
CA ASN A 157 7.11 1.65 -21.55
C ASN A 157 7.22 0.12 -21.49
N ILE A 158 6.74 -0.48 -20.41
CA ILE A 158 6.74 -1.94 -20.22
C ILE A 158 5.34 -2.46 -20.53
N CYS A 159 5.27 -3.44 -21.44
CA CYS A 159 4.02 -4.00 -21.95
C CYS A 159 3.85 -5.43 -21.41
N ILE A 160 2.67 -5.76 -20.88
CA ILE A 160 2.42 -7.04 -20.16
C ILE A 160 1.67 -8.08 -21.02
N ARG A 161 1.09 -7.68 -22.17
CA ARG A 161 0.31 -8.57 -23.04
C ARG A 161 0.79 -8.52 -24.48
N LEU A 162 1.83 -9.30 -24.77
CA LEU A 162 2.45 -9.40 -26.10
C LEU A 162 2.01 -10.66 -26.86
N ASP A 163 1.79 -11.77 -26.15
CA ASP A 163 1.29 -13.03 -26.71
C ASP A 163 -0.21 -12.97 -27.02
N ARG A 164 -0.61 -13.29 -28.26
CA ARG A 164 -1.99 -13.15 -28.75
C ARG A 164 -2.35 -14.18 -29.80
N GLY A 165 -3.66 -14.36 -29.99
CA GLY A 165 -4.27 -14.97 -31.18
C GLY A 165 -5.08 -13.94 -31.96
N LEU A 166 -4.98 -13.90 -33.28
CA LEU A 166 -5.76 -13.05 -34.20
C LEU A 166 -6.32 -13.93 -35.32
N CYS A 167 -7.56 -13.73 -35.75
CA CYS A 167 -8.15 -14.47 -36.86
C CYS A 167 -9.08 -13.57 -37.68
N ASN A 168 -9.41 -13.97 -38.91
CA ASN A 168 -10.51 -13.35 -39.66
C ASN A 168 -11.88 -13.84 -39.18
N ALA A 169 -12.92 -13.10 -39.56
CA ALA A 169 -14.31 -13.42 -39.22
C ALA A 169 -14.70 -14.82 -39.71
N ASP A 170 -14.24 -15.21 -40.89
CA ASP A 170 -14.58 -16.50 -41.49
C ASP A 170 -14.03 -17.66 -40.66
N TRP A 171 -12.78 -17.58 -40.19
CA TRP A 171 -12.20 -18.62 -39.30
C TRP A 171 -12.99 -18.75 -37.99
N LEU A 172 -13.47 -17.62 -37.46
CA LEU A 172 -14.30 -17.61 -36.25
C LEU A 172 -15.69 -18.23 -36.48
N GLN A 173 -16.22 -18.22 -37.70
CA GLN A 173 -17.47 -18.92 -38.03
C GLN A 173 -17.30 -20.44 -37.97
N ILE A 174 -16.15 -20.97 -38.36
CA ILE A 174 -15.82 -22.40 -38.25
C ILE A 174 -15.63 -22.78 -36.77
N PHE A 175 -14.97 -21.93 -35.99
CA PHE A 175 -14.70 -22.17 -34.56
C PHE A 175 -15.32 -21.09 -33.66
N PRO A 176 -16.66 -21.04 -33.53
CA PRO A 176 -17.34 -20.00 -32.76
C PRO A 176 -17.06 -20.09 -31.25
N LYS A 177 -16.58 -21.25 -30.79
CA LYS A 177 -16.16 -21.52 -29.42
C LYS A 177 -14.66 -21.38 -29.20
N ALA A 178 -13.90 -20.94 -30.20
CA ALA A 178 -12.46 -20.77 -30.04
C ALA A 178 -12.12 -19.73 -28.97
N GLY A 179 -11.11 -20.02 -28.16
CA GLY A 179 -10.56 -19.02 -27.24
C GLY A 179 -9.13 -19.32 -26.83
N VAL A 180 -8.51 -18.33 -26.19
CA VAL A 180 -7.11 -18.36 -25.77
C VAL A 180 -7.02 -18.28 -24.24
N LYS A 181 -6.40 -19.29 -23.63
CA LYS A 181 -6.05 -19.34 -22.21
C LYS A 181 -4.58 -18.94 -22.02
N HIS A 182 -4.29 -18.11 -21.03
CA HIS A 182 -2.91 -17.83 -20.62
C HIS A 182 -2.55 -18.79 -19.49
N LEU A 183 -1.51 -19.58 -19.70
CA LEU A 183 -1.01 -20.54 -18.71
C LEU A 183 0.02 -19.88 -17.80
N THR A 184 0.09 -20.30 -16.54
CA THR A 184 1.09 -19.81 -15.59
C THR A 184 2.36 -20.64 -15.67
N ALA A 185 3.49 -19.99 -15.97
CA ALA A 185 4.81 -20.60 -15.89
C ALA A 185 5.59 -19.98 -14.72
N PRO A 186 5.53 -20.55 -13.51
CA PRO A 186 6.30 -20.03 -12.38
C PRO A 186 7.79 -20.02 -12.73
N ASN A 187 8.44 -18.86 -12.54
CA ASN A 187 9.85 -18.56 -12.84
C ASN A 187 10.19 -18.17 -14.30
N PHE A 188 9.20 -17.89 -15.16
CA PHE A 188 9.41 -17.33 -16.50
C PHE A 188 8.80 -15.93 -16.62
N ASP A 189 9.39 -15.10 -17.49
CA ASP A 189 8.96 -13.72 -17.78
C ASP A 189 7.92 -13.64 -18.93
N HIS A 190 7.68 -14.75 -19.61
CA HIS A 190 6.62 -14.95 -20.60
C HIS A 190 5.74 -16.14 -20.21
N ASN A 191 4.43 -15.94 -20.33
CA ASN A 191 3.42 -16.96 -20.03
C ASN A 191 3.01 -17.66 -21.34
N PRO A 192 2.99 -19.01 -21.39
CA PRO A 192 2.47 -19.73 -22.55
C PRO A 192 1.00 -19.38 -22.81
N ILE A 193 0.61 -19.37 -24.08
CA ILE A 193 -0.80 -19.27 -24.48
C ILE A 193 -1.26 -20.58 -25.09
N LEU A 194 -2.47 -21.02 -24.73
CA LEU A 194 -3.14 -22.20 -25.26
C LEU A 194 -4.41 -21.74 -25.96
N LEU A 195 -4.47 -21.92 -27.27
CA LEU A 195 -5.69 -21.78 -28.05
C LEU A 195 -6.41 -23.12 -28.09
N ASP A 196 -7.70 -23.08 -27.82
CA ASP A 196 -8.59 -24.25 -27.90
C ASP A 196 -9.77 -23.87 -28.80
N THR A 197 -9.94 -24.58 -29.92
CA THR A 197 -11.02 -24.31 -30.88
C THR A 197 -12.41 -24.65 -30.35
N HIS A 198 -12.50 -25.43 -29.26
CA HIS A 198 -13.75 -25.76 -28.57
C HIS A 198 -13.69 -25.36 -27.10
N GLN A 199 -13.21 -24.15 -26.81
CA GLN A 199 -13.21 -23.63 -25.46
C GLN A 199 -14.66 -23.43 -24.97
N GLU A 200 -15.03 -24.08 -23.88
CA GLU A 200 -16.22 -23.67 -23.11
C GLU A 200 -15.97 -22.26 -22.54
N LEU A 201 -16.37 -21.24 -23.31
CA LEU A 201 -16.24 -19.84 -22.93
C LEU A 201 -17.26 -19.51 -21.84
N ILE A 202 -16.87 -19.66 -20.58
CA ILE A 202 -17.55 -18.96 -19.48
C ILE A 202 -17.09 -17.49 -19.52
N LYS A 203 -17.67 -16.67 -20.41
CA LYS A 203 -17.52 -15.21 -20.34
C LYS A 203 -18.23 -14.71 -19.08
N GLY A 204 -17.47 -14.41 -18.03
CA GLY A 204 -18.01 -13.76 -16.84
C GLY A 204 -18.38 -12.30 -17.10
N SER A 205 -19.56 -11.88 -16.66
CA SER A 205 -19.90 -10.45 -16.52
C SER A 205 -19.06 -9.85 -15.40
N ARG A 206 -18.24 -8.82 -15.68
CA ARG A 206 -17.57 -8.08 -14.60
C ARG A 206 -18.61 -7.30 -13.80
N PRO A 207 -18.65 -7.39 -12.45
CA PRO A 207 -19.47 -6.49 -11.66
C PRO A 207 -19.17 -5.06 -12.05
N PHE A 208 -20.22 -4.29 -12.30
CA PHE A 208 -20.07 -2.87 -12.56
C PHE A 208 -19.29 -2.26 -11.39
N ARG A 209 -18.26 -1.51 -11.72
CA ARG A 209 -17.48 -0.73 -10.76
C ARG A 209 -17.25 0.63 -11.37
N PHE A 210 -17.66 1.65 -10.63
CA PHE A 210 -17.38 3.01 -11.03
C PHE A 210 -15.88 3.28 -10.91
N GLU A 211 -15.24 3.57 -12.04
CA GLU A 211 -13.81 3.83 -12.09
C GLU A 211 -13.54 5.31 -11.85
N ALA A 212 -12.68 5.62 -10.87
CA ALA A 212 -12.38 7.00 -10.48
C ALA A 212 -11.87 7.87 -11.65
N MET A 213 -11.31 7.27 -12.70
CA MET A 213 -10.87 8.00 -13.90
C MET A 213 -12.01 8.64 -14.69
N TRP A 214 -13.24 8.10 -14.62
CA TRP A 214 -14.40 8.67 -15.34
C TRP A 214 -14.76 10.07 -14.84
N THR A 215 -14.44 10.39 -13.58
CA THR A 215 -14.64 11.76 -13.03
C THR A 215 -13.79 12.84 -13.71
N ARG A 216 -12.80 12.45 -14.53
CA ARG A 216 -11.92 13.36 -15.29
C ARG A 216 -12.48 13.68 -16.67
N ASP A 217 -13.51 12.96 -17.11
CA ASP A 217 -14.18 13.18 -18.37
C ASP A 217 -15.39 14.09 -18.13
N GLU A 218 -15.46 15.21 -18.84
CA GLU A 218 -16.53 16.20 -18.67
C GLU A 218 -17.90 15.64 -19.12
N SER A 219 -17.91 14.71 -20.09
CA SER A 219 -19.13 14.04 -20.57
C SER A 219 -19.76 13.08 -19.56
N SER A 220 -19.04 12.73 -18.49
CA SER A 220 -19.53 11.78 -17.48
C SER A 220 -20.75 12.29 -16.71
N SER A 221 -20.89 13.61 -16.55
CA SER A 221 -22.03 14.21 -15.83
C SER A 221 -23.35 14.01 -16.59
N GLU A 222 -23.32 14.19 -17.90
CA GLU A 222 -24.50 14.01 -18.77
C GLU A 222 -24.96 12.54 -18.80
N VAL A 223 -24.00 11.61 -18.84
CA VAL A 223 -24.29 10.17 -18.77
C VAL A 223 -24.96 9.81 -17.45
N VAL A 224 -24.46 10.35 -16.33
CA VAL A 224 -25.04 10.11 -15.00
C VAL A 224 -26.44 10.73 -14.92
N GLU A 225 -26.63 11.97 -15.33
CA GLU A 225 -27.94 12.64 -15.32
C GLU A 225 -29.00 11.91 -16.15
N LYS A 226 -28.62 11.47 -17.36
CA LYS A 226 -29.49 10.69 -18.24
C LYS A 226 -29.80 9.30 -17.68
N ALA A 227 -28.83 8.64 -17.05
CA ALA A 227 -29.04 7.33 -16.44
C ALA A 227 -29.90 7.42 -15.17
N TRP A 228 -29.72 8.48 -14.36
CA TRP A 228 -30.40 8.67 -13.08
C TRP A 228 -31.87 9.12 -13.22
N SER A 229 -32.24 9.61 -14.40
CA SER A 229 -33.61 10.00 -14.75
C SER A 229 -34.45 8.86 -15.33
N LEU A 230 -33.86 7.69 -15.61
CA LEU A 230 -34.58 6.51 -16.07
C LEU A 230 -35.20 5.75 -14.90
N GLN A 231 -36.52 5.53 -14.93
CA GLN A 231 -37.16 4.53 -14.06
C GLN A 231 -36.89 3.14 -14.62
N VAL A 232 -36.24 2.30 -13.82
CA VAL A 232 -35.91 0.93 -14.21
C VAL A 232 -36.30 -0.01 -13.08
N GLU A 233 -37.14 -1.01 -13.37
CA GLU A 233 -37.30 -2.18 -12.51
C GLU A 233 -36.11 -3.11 -12.71
N GLY A 234 -35.55 -3.57 -11.59
CA GLY A 234 -34.15 -3.97 -11.47
C GLY A 234 -33.63 -5.03 -12.45
N SER A 235 -32.30 -5.08 -12.61
CA SER A 235 -31.65 -6.05 -13.48
C SER A 235 -30.84 -7.11 -12.74
N GLN A 236 -30.92 -8.32 -13.30
CA GLN A 236 -30.10 -9.49 -13.00
C GLN A 236 -28.65 -9.23 -13.39
N ASN A 237 -27.69 -9.50 -12.50
CA ASN A 237 -26.38 -10.09 -12.85
C ASN A 237 -25.53 -10.38 -11.61
N PHE A 238 -24.76 -11.47 -11.70
CA PHE A 238 -23.34 -11.63 -11.28
C PHE A 238 -23.05 -13.04 -10.77
N ARG A 239 -22.10 -13.68 -11.47
CA ARG A 239 -21.55 -15.00 -11.15
C ARG A 239 -20.01 -15.09 -11.33
N HIS A 240 -19.39 -15.80 -10.39
CA HIS A 240 -18.15 -16.63 -10.34
C HIS A 240 -16.75 -16.11 -9.88
N ASN A 241 -16.19 -16.85 -8.89
CA ASN A 241 -14.80 -17.20 -8.54
C ASN A 241 -14.82 -18.51 -7.70
N GLN A 242 -13.95 -19.50 -7.98
CA GLN A 242 -14.18 -20.92 -7.67
C GLN A 242 -13.33 -21.55 -6.54
N ILE A 243 -13.95 -22.45 -5.75
CA ILE A 243 -13.42 -23.37 -4.73
C ILE A 243 -13.75 -24.80 -5.19
N ALA A 244 -12.73 -25.63 -5.42
CA ALA A 244 -12.86 -26.93 -6.09
C ALA A 244 -13.19 -28.11 -5.14
N GLU A 245 -12.84 -28.02 -3.86
CA GLU A 245 -12.98 -29.11 -2.90
C GLU A 245 -13.00 -28.58 -1.47
N ILE A 246 -13.72 -29.28 -0.58
CA ILE A 246 -13.84 -28.92 0.84
C ILE A 246 -13.72 -30.19 1.67
N GLN A 247 -12.83 -30.17 2.65
CA GLN A 247 -12.71 -31.23 3.63
C GLN A 247 -13.67 -30.96 4.80
N LEU A 248 -14.50 -31.95 5.13
CA LEU A 248 -15.39 -31.98 6.28
C LEU A 248 -14.64 -32.27 7.59
N GLU A 249 -15.30 -32.04 8.72
CA GLU A 249 -14.72 -32.28 10.06
C GLU A 249 -14.44 -33.77 10.35
N ASP A 250 -15.09 -34.68 9.62
CA ASP A 250 -14.87 -36.13 9.67
C ASP A 250 -13.72 -36.61 8.74
N GLY A 251 -13.08 -35.68 8.03
CA GLY A 251 -11.98 -35.94 7.10
C GLY A 251 -12.40 -36.30 5.68
N GLN A 252 -13.70 -36.43 5.39
CA GLN A 252 -14.22 -36.69 4.05
C GLN A 252 -14.15 -35.44 3.17
N TRP A 253 -13.93 -35.63 1.87
CA TRP A 253 -13.89 -34.53 0.92
C TRP A 253 -15.20 -34.46 0.14
N ILE A 254 -15.82 -33.27 0.13
CA ILE A 254 -16.94 -32.98 -0.76
C ILE A 254 -16.38 -32.36 -2.03
N HIS A 255 -16.71 -33.00 -3.15
CA HIS A 255 -16.30 -32.59 -4.49
C HIS A 255 -17.50 -32.10 -5.34
N GLU A 256 -18.74 -32.49 -4.99
CA GLU A 256 -19.93 -32.14 -5.76
C GLU A 256 -20.49 -30.74 -5.45
N ARG A 257 -20.87 -30.03 -6.52
CA ARG A 257 -21.34 -28.63 -6.48
C ARG A 257 -22.58 -28.43 -5.62
N LYS A 258 -23.51 -29.37 -5.68
CA LYS A 258 -24.77 -29.31 -4.93
C LYS A 258 -24.49 -29.45 -3.44
N ASP A 259 -23.64 -30.41 -3.09
CA ASP A 259 -23.29 -30.71 -1.71
C ASP A 259 -22.44 -29.61 -1.07
N ILE A 260 -21.48 -29.01 -1.79
CA ILE A 260 -20.72 -27.84 -1.31
C ILE A 260 -21.66 -26.64 -1.05
N LYS A 261 -22.61 -26.39 -1.97
CA LYS A 261 -23.59 -25.31 -1.84
C LYS A 261 -24.53 -25.55 -0.66
N ASP A 262 -25.07 -26.75 -0.54
CA ASP A 262 -26.01 -27.12 0.52
C ASP A 262 -25.31 -27.18 1.88
N TYR A 263 -24.06 -27.65 1.94
CA TYR A 263 -23.21 -27.63 3.13
C TYR A 263 -23.02 -26.20 3.66
N PHE A 264 -22.54 -25.28 2.84
CA PHE A 264 -22.35 -23.89 3.29
C PHE A 264 -23.69 -23.20 3.58
N THR A 265 -24.73 -23.43 2.78
CA THR A 265 -26.05 -22.82 3.02
C THR A 265 -26.62 -23.29 4.36
N ARG A 266 -26.53 -24.60 4.65
CA ARG A 266 -26.95 -25.17 5.94
C ARG A 266 -26.09 -24.67 7.10
N HIS A 267 -24.76 -24.67 6.94
CA HIS A 267 -23.82 -24.17 7.95
C HIS A 267 -24.09 -22.70 8.33
N PHE A 268 -24.28 -21.83 7.35
CA PHE A 268 -24.57 -20.42 7.63
C PHE A 268 -26.01 -20.22 8.15
N LEU A 269 -27.00 -20.98 7.66
CA LEU A 269 -28.35 -20.97 8.24
C LEU A 269 -28.31 -21.34 9.73
N GLU A 270 -27.64 -22.42 10.11
CA GLU A 270 -27.47 -22.85 11.50
C GLU A 270 -26.75 -21.79 12.36
N VAL A 271 -25.74 -21.11 11.80
CA VAL A 271 -25.04 -20.01 12.48
C VAL A 271 -25.97 -18.81 12.72
N PHE A 272 -26.86 -18.49 11.79
CA PHE A 272 -27.73 -17.30 11.84
C PHE A 272 -29.17 -17.57 12.31
N GLN A 273 -29.51 -18.80 12.70
CA GLN A 273 -30.80 -19.16 13.27
C GLN A 273 -30.85 -18.87 14.78
N SER A 274 -31.86 -18.12 15.23
CA SER A 274 -32.08 -17.77 16.62
C SER A 274 -32.73 -18.93 17.38
N ASN A 275 -32.38 -19.04 18.65
CA ASN A 275 -32.95 -20.03 19.58
C ASN A 275 -33.90 -19.38 20.61
N PHE A 276 -34.37 -18.14 20.37
CA PHE A 276 -35.33 -17.41 21.21
C PHE A 276 -35.00 -17.47 22.72
N PRO A 277 -33.87 -16.89 23.18
CA PRO A 277 -33.50 -16.94 24.59
C PRO A 277 -34.51 -16.19 25.47
N LEU A 278 -34.88 -16.78 26.61
CA LEU A 278 -35.57 -16.08 27.70
C LEU A 278 -34.61 -15.06 28.32
N ILE A 279 -34.85 -13.77 28.05
CA ILE A 279 -34.08 -12.67 28.64
C ILE A 279 -34.66 -12.37 30.03
N PRO A 280 -33.89 -12.49 31.13
CA PRO A 280 -34.41 -12.26 32.47
C PRO A 280 -34.60 -10.76 32.80
N GLN A 281 -35.54 -10.46 33.72
CA GLN A 281 -35.76 -9.12 34.29
C GLN A 281 -34.52 -8.54 35.02
N ASP A 282 -33.61 -9.40 35.48
CA ASP A 282 -32.33 -9.04 36.11
C ASP A 282 -31.44 -8.09 35.28
N LEU A 283 -31.64 -8.00 33.95
CA LEU A 283 -30.85 -7.13 33.08
C LEU A 283 -31.22 -5.64 33.24
N GLU A 284 -32.49 -5.34 33.53
CA GLU A 284 -32.98 -3.96 33.67
C GLU A 284 -32.41 -3.25 34.90
N GLY A 285 -32.04 -4.00 35.94
CA GLY A 285 -31.39 -3.47 37.15
C GLY A 285 -29.86 -3.48 37.13
N LEU A 286 -29.23 -3.97 36.05
CA LEU A 286 -27.77 -4.13 35.97
C LEU A 286 -27.05 -2.88 35.46
N MET A 287 -27.69 -2.10 34.59
CA MET A 287 -27.11 -0.91 33.98
C MET A 287 -27.97 0.33 34.30
N PRO A 288 -27.39 1.40 34.87
CA PRO A 288 -28.12 2.65 35.02
C PRO A 288 -28.36 3.30 33.64
N PRO A 289 -29.50 3.98 33.43
CA PRO A 289 -29.76 4.69 32.18
C PRO A 289 -28.73 5.81 32.00
N CYS A 290 -27.91 5.74 30.95
CA CYS A 290 -26.83 6.69 30.67
C CYS A 290 -27.21 7.75 29.64
N ILE A 291 -28.30 7.54 28.89
CA ILE A 291 -28.76 8.47 27.86
C ILE A 291 -29.74 9.47 28.46
N SER A 292 -29.37 10.75 28.42
CA SER A 292 -30.24 11.84 28.87
C SER A 292 -31.38 12.11 27.89
N LEU A 293 -32.45 12.72 28.37
CA LEU A 293 -33.60 13.11 27.55
C LEU A 293 -33.18 14.03 26.38
N GLU A 294 -32.26 14.97 26.62
CA GLU A 294 -31.74 15.85 25.57
C GLU A 294 -31.01 15.08 24.45
N LYS A 295 -30.26 14.03 24.79
CA LYS A 295 -29.59 13.16 23.82
C LYS A 295 -30.63 12.36 23.02
N ASN A 296 -31.67 11.84 23.67
CA ASN A 296 -32.76 11.14 22.97
C ASN A 296 -33.49 12.05 21.98
N ILE A 297 -33.76 13.31 22.35
CA ILE A 297 -34.37 14.30 21.45
C ILE A 297 -33.49 14.51 20.20
N LYS A 298 -32.17 14.62 20.38
CA LYS A 298 -31.22 14.75 19.26
C LYS A 298 -31.19 13.51 18.36
N LEU A 299 -31.21 12.30 18.94
CA LEU A 299 -31.18 11.03 18.19
C LEU A 299 -32.48 10.75 17.41
N VAL A 300 -33.61 11.27 17.88
CA VAL A 300 -34.93 11.11 17.24
C VAL A 300 -35.16 12.13 16.11
N ARG A 301 -34.42 13.25 16.15
CA ARG A 301 -34.53 14.33 15.17
C ARG A 301 -34.24 13.82 13.76
N ILE A 302 -35.06 14.23 12.79
CA ILE A 302 -34.80 13.96 11.38
C ILE A 302 -33.56 14.77 10.97
N PRO A 303 -32.54 14.14 10.37
CA PRO A 303 -31.33 14.84 9.98
C PRO A 303 -31.61 15.85 8.87
N ASP A 304 -30.96 17.00 8.96
CA ASP A 304 -31.05 18.03 7.93
C ASP A 304 -30.14 17.71 6.73
N ILE A 305 -30.28 18.50 5.66
CA ILE A 305 -29.56 18.28 4.39
C ILE A 305 -28.05 18.43 4.60
N GLU A 306 -27.64 19.38 5.44
CA GLU A 306 -26.23 19.69 5.68
C GLU A 306 -25.55 18.61 6.53
N GLU A 307 -26.25 18.05 7.53
CA GLU A 307 -25.81 16.92 8.34
C GLU A 307 -25.58 15.68 7.47
N ILE A 308 -26.53 15.35 6.59
CA ILE A 308 -26.41 14.23 5.64
C ILE A 308 -25.21 14.44 4.71
N LYS A 309 -25.06 15.65 4.18
CA LYS A 309 -23.96 16.00 3.27
C LYS A 309 -22.62 15.95 3.99
N ALA A 310 -22.52 16.47 5.21
CA ALA A 310 -21.28 16.44 6.02
C ALA A 310 -20.78 15.01 6.22
N VAL A 311 -21.67 14.08 6.60
CA VAL A 311 -21.32 12.66 6.79
C VAL A 311 -20.80 12.04 5.49
N ILE A 312 -21.42 12.33 4.34
CA ILE A 312 -20.94 11.83 3.04
C ILE A 312 -19.55 12.40 2.70
N TRP A 313 -19.28 13.65 3.08
CA TRP A 313 -17.98 14.30 2.87
C TRP A 313 -16.88 13.77 3.80
N GLU A 314 -17.22 13.26 4.97
CA GLU A 314 -16.30 12.56 5.87
C GLU A 314 -15.89 11.17 5.36
N LEU A 315 -16.74 10.49 4.57
CA LEU A 315 -16.42 9.19 4.01
C LEU A 315 -15.19 9.26 3.09
N ASN A 316 -14.26 8.31 3.23
CA ASN A 316 -13.08 8.25 2.36
C ASN A 316 -13.52 7.99 0.90
N PRO A 317 -13.18 8.86 -0.07
CA PRO A 317 -13.65 8.80 -1.47
C PRO A 317 -13.28 7.49 -2.19
N MET A 318 -12.19 6.84 -1.78
CA MET A 318 -11.66 5.64 -2.45
C MET A 318 -11.95 4.35 -1.67
N LYS A 319 -12.87 4.37 -0.70
CA LYS A 319 -13.29 3.15 0.00
C LYS A 319 -13.98 2.20 -0.99
N ALA A 320 -13.80 0.90 -0.79
CA ALA A 320 -14.40 -0.11 -1.66
C ALA A 320 -15.92 0.08 -1.73
N PRO A 321 -16.53 0.05 -2.92
CA PRO A 321 -17.96 0.21 -3.08
C PRO A 321 -18.73 -1.01 -2.57
N GLY A 322 -20.02 -0.84 -2.33
CA GLY A 322 -20.94 -1.92 -2.04
C GLY A 322 -21.24 -2.78 -3.29
N PRO A 323 -22.25 -3.66 -3.20
CA PRO A 323 -22.74 -4.48 -4.31
C PRO A 323 -23.26 -3.68 -5.51
N ASP A 324 -23.58 -2.40 -5.31
CA ASP A 324 -23.96 -1.42 -6.32
C ASP A 324 -22.78 -0.93 -7.20
N GLY A 325 -21.54 -1.14 -6.75
CA GLY A 325 -20.34 -0.73 -7.48
C GLY A 325 -20.04 0.78 -7.44
N LEU A 326 -20.77 1.56 -6.63
CA LEU A 326 -20.64 3.02 -6.50
C LEU A 326 -19.82 3.40 -5.25
N PRO A 327 -18.62 4.00 -5.41
CA PRO A 327 -17.82 4.47 -4.28
C PRO A 327 -18.33 5.84 -3.78
N SER A 328 -17.97 6.24 -2.57
CA SER A 328 -18.30 7.57 -2.02
C SER A 328 -17.81 8.73 -2.91
N LEU A 329 -16.74 8.55 -3.70
CA LEU A 329 -16.31 9.50 -4.74
C LEU A 329 -17.43 9.84 -5.74
N PHE A 330 -18.26 8.87 -6.13
CA PHE A 330 -19.38 9.09 -7.03
C PHE A 330 -20.38 10.09 -6.43
N PHE A 331 -20.84 9.84 -5.20
CA PHE A 331 -21.77 10.72 -4.50
C PHE A 331 -21.20 12.12 -4.28
N LYS A 332 -19.90 12.24 -3.98
CA LYS A 332 -19.25 13.56 -3.83
C LYS A 332 -19.17 14.33 -5.14
N LYS A 333 -18.90 13.65 -6.26
CA LYS A 333 -18.73 14.28 -7.58
C LYS A 333 -20.07 14.69 -8.20
N TYR A 334 -21.10 13.85 -8.10
CA TYR A 334 -22.39 14.03 -8.75
C TYR A 334 -23.51 14.42 -7.77
N TRP A 335 -23.16 14.99 -6.61
CA TRP A 335 -24.12 15.37 -5.56
C TRP A 335 -25.25 16.29 -6.07
N SER A 336 -24.96 17.17 -7.03
CA SER A 336 -25.96 18.04 -7.65
C SER A 336 -27.05 17.27 -8.40
N ILE A 337 -26.75 16.05 -8.87
CA ILE A 337 -27.65 15.19 -9.63
C ILE A 337 -28.37 14.21 -8.68
N VAL A 338 -27.61 13.51 -7.82
CA VAL A 338 -28.13 12.39 -7.02
C VAL A 338 -28.53 12.78 -5.59
N GLY A 339 -28.06 13.93 -5.09
CA GLY A 339 -28.13 14.30 -3.67
C GLY A 339 -29.55 14.47 -3.14
N SER A 340 -30.46 15.02 -3.93
CA SER A 340 -31.87 15.22 -3.53
C SER A 340 -32.57 13.89 -3.22
N GLN A 341 -32.38 12.88 -4.07
CA GLN A 341 -32.95 11.54 -3.86
C GLN A 341 -32.33 10.82 -2.67
N VAL A 342 -31.01 10.95 -2.48
CA VAL A 342 -30.30 10.39 -1.31
C VAL A 342 -30.84 10.99 0.00
N VAL A 343 -31.04 12.31 0.03
CA VAL A 343 -31.61 13.02 1.18
C VAL A 343 -33.03 12.55 1.46
N ILE A 344 -33.88 12.46 0.43
CA ILE A 344 -35.27 11.98 0.58
C ILE A 344 -35.28 10.55 1.15
N ALA A 345 -34.45 9.65 0.61
CA ALA A 345 -34.37 8.27 1.08
C ALA A 345 -33.97 8.18 2.56
N ILE A 346 -32.96 8.96 2.99
CA ILE A 346 -32.52 8.99 4.39
C ILE A 346 -33.62 9.61 5.29
N GLN A 347 -34.20 10.73 4.89
CA GLN A 347 -35.25 11.36 5.70
C GLN A 347 -36.51 10.50 5.79
N SER A 348 -36.88 9.75 4.73
CA SER A 348 -37.98 8.79 4.75
C SER A 348 -37.74 7.70 5.80
N PHE A 349 -36.51 7.17 5.90
CA PHE A 349 -36.16 6.19 6.93
C PHE A 349 -36.35 6.75 8.35
N PHE A 350 -35.96 7.99 8.63
CA PHE A 350 -36.15 8.61 9.96
C PHE A 350 -37.62 8.99 10.27
N ARG A 351 -38.45 9.16 9.23
CA ARG A 351 -39.89 9.43 9.37
C ARG A 351 -40.68 8.14 9.60
N GLU A 352 -40.48 7.16 8.73
CA GLU A 352 -41.31 5.96 8.61
C GLU A 352 -40.73 4.76 9.35
N GLY A 353 -39.41 4.74 9.59
CA GLY A 353 -38.71 3.62 10.21
C GLY A 353 -38.43 2.44 9.27
N TRP A 354 -38.72 2.56 7.98
CA TRP A 354 -38.59 1.51 6.97
C TRP A 354 -37.39 1.73 6.05
N MET A 355 -36.56 0.69 5.90
CA MET A 355 -35.38 0.71 5.02
C MET A 355 -35.62 -0.16 3.78
N LEU A 356 -35.23 0.34 2.60
CA LEU A 356 -35.28 -0.43 1.35
C LEU A 356 -34.29 -1.60 1.43
N LYS A 357 -34.77 -2.82 1.11
CA LYS A 357 -34.01 -4.07 1.27
C LYS A 357 -32.77 -4.12 0.35
N GLU A 358 -32.82 -3.43 -0.78
CA GLU A 358 -31.79 -3.35 -1.81
C GLU A 358 -30.55 -2.58 -1.31
N LEU A 359 -30.74 -1.59 -0.44
CA LEU A 359 -29.67 -0.76 0.14
C LEU A 359 -28.89 -1.48 1.24
N ASN A 360 -29.38 -2.62 1.74
CA ASN A 360 -28.86 -3.31 2.91
C ASN A 360 -27.97 -4.54 2.60
N HIS A 361 -27.54 -4.72 1.34
CA HIS A 361 -26.64 -5.80 0.88
C HIS A 361 -25.15 -5.44 1.06
N THR A 362 -24.30 -6.34 1.57
CA THR A 362 -22.88 -6.02 1.89
C THR A 362 -21.88 -7.13 1.54
N PHE A 363 -20.58 -6.76 1.48
CA PHE A 363 -19.43 -7.67 1.37
C PHE A 363 -18.52 -7.57 2.61
N ILE A 364 -17.88 -8.68 2.99
CA ILE A 364 -17.01 -8.77 4.18
C ILE A 364 -15.61 -8.20 3.86
N THR A 365 -15.11 -7.28 4.70
CA THR A 365 -13.73 -6.75 4.60
C THR A 365 -13.06 -6.62 5.98
N LEU A 366 -11.74 -6.85 6.04
CA LEU A 366 -10.96 -6.86 7.28
C LEU A 366 -10.47 -5.45 7.68
N ILE A 367 -10.48 -5.15 8.99
CA ILE A 367 -10.09 -3.86 9.58
C ILE A 367 -8.99 -4.07 10.65
N PRO A 368 -7.97 -3.19 10.75
CA PRO A 368 -6.89 -3.30 11.75
C PRO A 368 -7.31 -2.89 13.19
N LYS A 369 -6.60 -3.44 14.19
CA LYS A 369 -6.86 -3.29 15.65
C LYS A 369 -6.16 -2.06 16.28
N LYS A 370 -6.69 -1.51 17.38
CA LYS A 370 -6.19 -0.35 18.17
C LYS A 370 -5.17 -0.77 19.25
N GLN A 371 -4.37 0.19 19.73
CA GLN A 371 -3.09 0.00 20.46
C GLN A 371 -3.17 0.04 22.00
N GLU A 372 -4.12 0.75 22.61
CA GLU A 372 -4.08 1.09 24.05
C GLU A 372 -4.20 -0.12 24.98
N ASN A 373 -5.03 -1.09 24.62
CA ASN A 373 -5.23 -2.33 25.40
C ASN A 373 -3.97 -3.20 25.47
N VAL A 374 -3.03 -3.05 24.54
CA VAL A 374 -1.76 -3.78 24.57
C VAL A 374 -0.91 -3.33 25.75
N VAL A 375 -0.81 -2.02 26.00
CA VAL A 375 0.07 -1.46 27.04
C VAL A 375 -0.38 -1.89 28.43
N LEU A 376 -1.69 -1.82 28.71
CA LEU A 376 -2.27 -2.26 29.99
C LEU A 376 -2.07 -3.76 30.23
N ALA A 377 -2.32 -4.60 29.21
CA ALA A 377 -2.11 -6.04 29.33
C ALA A 377 -0.64 -6.39 29.65
N GLN A 378 0.31 -5.67 29.06
CA GLN A 378 1.75 -5.87 29.33
C GLN A 378 2.13 -5.47 30.76
N GLU A 379 1.59 -4.37 31.27
CA GLU A 379 1.89 -3.91 32.62
C GLU A 379 1.36 -4.88 33.67
N VAL A 380 0.17 -5.46 33.45
CA VAL A 380 -0.37 -6.53 34.31
C VAL A 380 0.51 -7.78 34.26
N VAL A 381 0.94 -8.23 33.08
CA VAL A 381 1.85 -9.37 32.92
C VAL A 381 3.21 -9.10 33.58
N HIS A 382 3.72 -7.87 33.50
CA HIS A 382 4.96 -7.46 34.17
C HIS A 382 4.82 -7.47 35.69
N ASN A 383 3.71 -6.94 36.22
CA ASN A 383 3.38 -7.02 37.64
C ASN A 383 3.34 -8.48 38.12
N PHE A 384 2.74 -9.39 37.33
CA PHE A 384 2.68 -10.83 37.65
C PHE A 384 4.06 -11.47 37.77
N LYS A 385 5.04 -11.01 36.98
CA LYS A 385 6.43 -11.49 37.02
C LYS A 385 7.22 -10.94 38.21
N LYS A 386 6.89 -9.74 38.68
CA LYS A 386 7.59 -9.02 39.77
C LYS A 386 6.97 -9.23 41.15
N SER A 387 5.67 -9.50 41.24
CA SER A 387 4.95 -9.65 42.50
C SER A 387 5.52 -10.78 43.36
N LYS A 388 5.86 -10.45 44.62
CA LYS A 388 6.29 -11.40 45.67
C LYS A 388 5.17 -11.76 46.65
N LYS A 389 3.91 -11.38 46.35
CA LYS A 389 2.77 -11.62 47.25
C LYS A 389 2.49 -13.12 47.37
N LYS A 390 2.26 -13.60 48.61
CA LYS A 390 1.95 -15.02 48.91
C LYS A 390 0.64 -15.49 48.25
N LYS A 391 -0.34 -14.60 48.06
CA LYS A 391 -1.55 -14.86 47.27
C LYS A 391 -1.32 -14.37 45.85
N GLY A 392 -1.19 -15.30 44.91
CA GLY A 392 -1.00 -14.99 43.49
C GLY A 392 -2.29 -14.51 42.80
N ALA A 393 -2.14 -13.99 41.59
CA ALA A 393 -3.23 -13.65 40.68
C ALA A 393 -3.18 -14.47 39.39
N MET A 394 -4.33 -14.56 38.71
CA MET A 394 -4.52 -15.28 37.45
C MET A 394 -5.10 -14.38 36.36
N GLY A 395 -4.71 -14.65 35.12
CA GLY A 395 -5.24 -14.02 33.92
C GLY A 395 -5.80 -15.08 32.98
N PHE A 396 -6.96 -14.80 32.41
CA PHE A 396 -7.67 -15.65 31.46
C PHE A 396 -7.79 -14.93 30.13
N LYS A 397 -7.45 -15.62 29.03
CA LYS A 397 -7.69 -15.16 27.66
C LYS A 397 -8.86 -15.93 27.08
N LEU A 398 -9.92 -15.20 26.72
CA LEU A 398 -11.11 -15.70 26.07
C LEU A 398 -11.16 -15.17 24.62
N ASP A 399 -11.67 -16.00 23.72
CA ASP A 399 -11.92 -15.66 22.31
C ASP A 399 -13.32 -16.18 21.97
N PHE A 400 -14.18 -15.33 21.41
CA PHE A 400 -15.53 -15.71 21.04
C PHE A 400 -15.58 -16.23 19.59
N HIS A 401 -16.15 -17.41 19.41
CA HIS A 401 -16.32 -18.00 18.09
C HIS A 401 -17.33 -17.20 17.27
N LYS A 402 -16.87 -16.52 16.21
CA LYS A 402 -17.71 -15.70 15.32
C LYS A 402 -18.55 -14.66 16.11
N ALA A 403 -17.87 -13.85 16.91
CA ALA A 403 -18.47 -12.96 17.92
C ALA A 403 -19.60 -12.06 17.39
N TYR A 404 -19.46 -11.51 16.18
CA TYR A 404 -20.47 -10.67 15.54
C TYR A 404 -21.66 -11.47 15.00
N ASP A 405 -21.43 -12.68 14.48
CA ASP A 405 -22.45 -13.47 13.77
C ASP A 405 -23.45 -14.14 14.72
N LYS A 406 -23.04 -14.43 15.96
CA LYS A 406 -23.86 -15.16 16.95
C LYS A 406 -24.67 -14.26 17.89
N LEU A 407 -24.50 -12.95 17.82
CA LEU A 407 -25.12 -12.02 18.77
C LEU A 407 -26.64 -11.89 18.54
N GLU A 408 -27.45 -12.19 19.55
CA GLU A 408 -28.92 -12.19 19.42
C GLU A 408 -29.52 -10.77 19.35
N TRP A 409 -30.45 -10.54 18.42
CA TRP A 409 -31.06 -9.20 18.23
C TRP A 409 -31.90 -8.75 19.43
N ASN A 410 -32.69 -9.65 20.01
CA ASN A 410 -33.49 -9.33 21.19
C ASN A 410 -32.60 -8.88 22.36
N PHE A 411 -31.43 -9.50 22.53
CA PHE A 411 -30.46 -9.09 23.53
C PHE A 411 -29.95 -7.65 23.28
N ILE A 412 -29.59 -7.31 22.04
CA ILE A 412 -29.17 -5.95 21.66
C ILE A 412 -30.27 -4.93 22.01
N ILE A 413 -31.52 -5.24 21.67
CA ILE A 413 -32.66 -4.36 21.93
C ILE A 413 -32.89 -4.15 23.43
N THR A 414 -32.81 -5.21 24.25
CA THR A 414 -32.96 -5.07 25.70
C THR A 414 -31.80 -4.27 26.31
N VAL A 415 -30.57 -4.46 25.83
CA VAL A 415 -29.41 -3.65 26.26
C VAL A 415 -29.62 -2.16 25.93
N LEU A 416 -30.09 -1.84 24.72
CA LEU A 416 -30.38 -0.45 24.35
C LEU A 416 -31.49 0.17 25.20
N LYS A 417 -32.54 -0.60 25.51
CA LYS A 417 -33.60 -0.14 26.42
C LYS A 417 -33.07 0.12 27.83
N ALA A 418 -32.24 -0.78 28.37
CA ALA A 418 -31.63 -0.61 29.69
C ALA A 418 -30.68 0.60 29.75
N LEU A 419 -30.00 0.94 28.64
CA LEU A 419 -29.17 2.15 28.55
C LEU A 419 -29.99 3.46 28.46
N GLY A 420 -31.31 3.38 28.27
CA GLY A 420 -32.23 4.51 28.22
C GLY A 420 -32.47 5.10 26.82
N PHE A 421 -32.25 4.33 25.75
CA PHE A 421 -32.57 4.78 24.38
C PHE A 421 -34.08 4.88 24.15
N ASP A 422 -34.50 5.90 23.41
CA ASP A 422 -35.89 6.07 22.99
C ASP A 422 -36.39 4.91 22.11
N GLN A 423 -37.65 4.52 22.29
CA GLN A 423 -38.27 3.40 21.58
C GLN A 423 -38.23 3.56 20.05
N LYS A 424 -38.31 4.78 19.53
CA LYS A 424 -38.21 5.05 18.09
C LYS A 424 -36.81 4.72 17.57
N VAL A 425 -35.75 5.09 18.30
CA VAL A 425 -34.36 4.78 17.93
C VAL A 425 -34.12 3.28 17.98
N THR A 426 -34.59 2.62 19.03
CA THR A 426 -34.52 1.16 19.18
C THR A 426 -35.22 0.44 18.03
N ASN A 427 -36.39 0.91 17.59
CA ASN A 427 -37.12 0.36 16.45
C ASN A 427 -36.37 0.55 15.13
N MET A 428 -35.78 1.72 14.90
CA MET A 428 -34.95 1.98 13.70
C MET A 428 -33.73 1.06 13.64
N ILE A 429 -33.04 0.86 14.78
CA ILE A 429 -31.91 -0.06 14.87
C ILE A 429 -32.38 -1.50 14.64
N PHE A 430 -33.52 -1.91 15.21
CA PHE A 430 -34.08 -3.23 14.99
C PHE A 430 -34.41 -3.48 13.51
N GLN A 431 -35.04 -2.52 12.84
CA GLN A 431 -35.30 -2.59 11.38
C GLN A 431 -34.00 -2.66 10.59
N TYR A 432 -32.98 -1.90 10.97
CA TYR A 432 -31.68 -1.89 10.31
C TYR A 432 -30.95 -3.24 10.37
N ILE A 433 -30.98 -3.92 11.53
CA ILE A 433 -30.31 -5.23 11.72
C ILE A 433 -31.15 -6.40 11.21
N SER A 434 -32.48 -6.33 11.28
CA SER A 434 -33.37 -7.44 10.95
C SER A 434 -33.73 -7.60 9.47
N THR A 435 -33.67 -6.51 8.70
CA THR A 435 -33.98 -6.50 7.26
C THR A 435 -32.80 -6.93 6.38
N VAL A 436 -31.66 -7.25 6.98
CA VAL A 436 -30.47 -7.71 6.25
C VAL A 436 -30.79 -9.02 5.53
N SER A 437 -30.34 -9.15 4.28
CA SER A 437 -30.36 -10.43 3.58
C SER A 437 -28.94 -10.81 3.20
N PHE A 438 -28.55 -12.03 3.53
CA PHE A 438 -27.26 -12.58 3.15
C PHE A 438 -27.45 -13.44 1.92
N THR A 439 -26.62 -13.20 0.92
CA THR A 439 -26.50 -14.08 -0.22
C THR A 439 -25.08 -14.60 -0.24
N LEU A 440 -24.90 -15.90 -0.01
CA LEU A 440 -23.58 -16.49 -0.10
C LEU A 440 -23.16 -16.51 -1.56
N LEU A 441 -21.97 -15.98 -1.79
CA LEU A 441 -21.33 -15.99 -3.08
C LEU A 441 -20.34 -17.17 -3.13
N LEU A 442 -20.89 -18.39 -3.25
CA LEU A 442 -20.12 -19.64 -3.32
C LEU A 442 -20.00 -20.05 -4.77
N ASN A 443 -18.81 -20.33 -5.27
CA ASN A 443 -18.66 -20.52 -6.70
C ASN A 443 -18.47 -19.18 -7.40
N GLY A 444 -18.99 -18.11 -6.78
CA GLY A 444 -19.82 -17.07 -7.37
C GLY A 444 -21.08 -17.57 -8.10
N GLY A 445 -21.72 -18.64 -7.66
CA GLY A 445 -23.18 -18.72 -7.70
C GLY A 445 -23.77 -18.03 -6.47
N ARG A 446 -24.90 -17.33 -6.61
CA ARG A 446 -25.72 -16.98 -5.44
C ARG A 446 -26.32 -18.28 -4.89
N SER A 447 -26.17 -18.54 -3.60
CA SER A 447 -27.09 -19.44 -2.90
C SER A 447 -28.49 -18.83 -2.91
N SER A 448 -29.50 -19.57 -2.45
CA SER A 448 -30.74 -18.91 -2.01
C SER A 448 -30.36 -17.79 -1.03
N SER A 449 -30.90 -16.59 -1.22
CA SER A 449 -30.82 -15.54 -0.22
C SER A 449 -31.46 -16.08 1.04
N PHE A 450 -30.75 -15.96 2.16
CA PHE A 450 -31.34 -16.24 3.46
C PHE A 450 -31.34 -14.97 4.30
N SER A 451 -32.41 -14.81 5.05
CA SER A 451 -32.49 -13.79 6.08
C SER A 451 -31.93 -14.39 7.37
N PRO A 452 -30.91 -13.76 7.97
CA PRO A 452 -30.50 -14.12 9.32
C PRO A 452 -31.65 -13.85 10.30
N SER A 453 -31.56 -14.43 11.49
CA SER A 453 -32.43 -14.10 12.63
C SER A 453 -31.65 -13.66 13.87
N ARG A 454 -30.32 -13.56 13.73
CA ARG A 454 -29.36 -13.01 14.70
C ARG A 454 -28.08 -12.55 13.98
N GLY A 455 -27.21 -11.87 14.72
CA GLY A 455 -25.90 -11.42 14.26
C GLY A 455 -25.90 -9.97 13.74
N ILE A 456 -24.74 -9.33 13.79
CA ILE A 456 -24.50 -7.96 13.34
C ILE A 456 -23.41 -7.92 12.27
N ARG A 457 -23.39 -6.89 11.43
CA ARG A 457 -22.59 -6.87 10.20
C ARG A 457 -21.14 -6.43 10.44
N GLN A 458 -20.19 -7.19 9.90
CA GLN A 458 -18.79 -6.78 9.91
C GLN A 458 -18.48 -5.80 8.77
N GLY A 459 -17.85 -4.66 9.09
CA GLY A 459 -17.51 -3.61 8.12
C GLY A 459 -18.50 -2.44 8.05
N ASP A 460 -19.63 -2.56 8.73
CA ASP A 460 -20.58 -1.48 9.00
C ASP A 460 -20.05 -0.56 10.12
N PRO A 461 -20.10 0.78 9.98
CA PRO A 461 -19.76 1.72 11.04
C PRO A 461 -20.56 1.56 12.34
N LEU A 462 -21.84 1.16 12.30
CA LEU A 462 -22.69 1.07 13.49
C LEU A 462 -22.45 -0.20 14.30
N SER A 463 -22.24 -1.32 13.63
CA SER A 463 -22.09 -2.64 14.24
C SER A 463 -21.02 -2.75 15.35
N PRO A 464 -19.81 -2.16 15.24
CA PRO A 464 -18.84 -2.14 16.33
C PRO A 464 -19.36 -1.48 17.61
N TYR A 465 -20.17 -0.42 17.51
CA TYR A 465 -20.75 0.26 18.68
C TYR A 465 -21.80 -0.62 19.35
N LEU A 466 -22.67 -1.25 18.57
CA LEU A 466 -23.66 -2.21 19.08
C LEU A 466 -22.98 -3.38 19.80
N PHE A 467 -21.87 -3.87 19.23
CA PHE A 467 -21.06 -4.90 19.86
C PHE A 467 -20.48 -4.43 21.21
N ILE A 468 -19.96 -3.20 21.27
CA ILE A 468 -19.41 -2.63 22.51
C ILE A 468 -20.49 -2.53 23.59
N PHE A 469 -21.67 -2.00 23.27
CA PHE A 469 -22.79 -1.92 24.22
C PHE A 469 -23.17 -3.30 24.78
N CYS A 470 -23.18 -4.32 23.92
CA CYS A 470 -23.44 -5.69 24.37
C CYS A 470 -22.31 -6.24 25.24
N SER A 471 -21.05 -6.00 24.88
CA SER A 471 -19.89 -6.45 25.65
C SER A 471 -19.79 -5.76 27.02
N GLU A 472 -20.33 -4.56 27.17
CA GLU A 472 -20.38 -3.83 28.44
C GLU A 472 -21.17 -4.61 29.51
N VAL A 473 -22.18 -5.39 29.11
CA VAL A 473 -22.94 -6.26 30.04
C VAL A 473 -22.00 -7.23 30.77
N LEU A 474 -21.00 -7.78 30.08
CA LEU A 474 -20.00 -8.65 30.70
C LEU A 474 -19.14 -7.88 31.71
N SER A 475 -18.69 -6.66 31.37
CA SER A 475 -17.96 -5.80 32.29
C SER A 475 -18.77 -5.50 33.54
N GLN A 476 -20.05 -5.14 33.40
CA GLN A 476 -20.95 -4.80 34.51
C GLN A 476 -21.25 -6.00 35.41
N LEU A 477 -21.43 -7.20 34.84
CA LEU A 477 -21.54 -8.43 35.63
C LEU A 477 -20.30 -8.65 36.52
N ILE A 478 -19.12 -8.41 35.97
CA ILE A 478 -17.86 -8.55 36.71
C ILE A 478 -17.73 -7.44 37.76
N TYR A 479 -18.01 -6.18 37.43
CA TYR A 479 -17.92 -5.07 38.38
C TYR A 479 -18.86 -5.26 39.55
N ARG A 480 -20.08 -5.74 39.32
CA ARG A 480 -21.02 -6.07 40.41
C ARG A 480 -20.45 -7.09 41.39
N GLU A 481 -19.74 -8.11 40.90
CA GLU A 481 -19.09 -9.11 41.77
C GLU A 481 -17.80 -8.57 42.43
N VAL A 482 -17.12 -7.60 41.80
CA VAL A 482 -16.01 -6.86 42.42
C VAL A 482 -16.52 -5.99 43.57
N ASP A 483 -17.62 -5.26 43.38
CA ASP A 483 -18.24 -4.39 44.39
C ASP A 483 -18.78 -5.17 45.58
N ARG A 484 -19.30 -6.39 45.32
CA ARG A 484 -19.70 -7.35 46.36
C ARG A 484 -18.51 -7.98 47.10
N GLY A 485 -17.28 -7.77 46.62
CA GLY A 485 -16.06 -8.36 47.20
C GLY A 485 -15.82 -9.82 46.82
N ASN A 486 -16.61 -10.40 45.91
CA ASN A 486 -16.46 -11.78 45.45
C ASN A 486 -15.30 -11.97 44.46
N ILE A 487 -14.88 -10.91 43.77
CA ILE A 487 -13.75 -10.90 42.85
C ILE A 487 -12.79 -9.78 43.25
N LYS A 488 -11.51 -10.09 43.44
CA LYS A 488 -10.50 -9.07 43.74
C LYS A 488 -9.88 -8.52 42.46
N SER A 489 -10.04 -7.21 42.25
CA SER A 489 -9.40 -6.50 41.13
C SER A 489 -7.88 -6.39 41.30
N ILE A 490 -7.16 -6.41 40.17
CA ILE A 490 -5.69 -6.38 40.16
C ILE A 490 -5.21 -4.94 40.12
N LYS A 491 -4.51 -4.51 41.17
CA LYS A 491 -3.86 -3.20 41.23
C LYS A 491 -2.40 -3.32 40.81
N VAL A 492 -2.04 -2.62 39.73
CA VAL A 492 -0.66 -2.55 39.23
C VAL A 492 0.25 -1.77 40.18
N ALA A 493 -0.28 -0.69 40.78
CA ALA A 493 0.38 0.14 41.79
C ALA A 493 -0.58 0.40 42.96
N SER A 494 -0.08 0.90 44.10
CA SER A 494 -0.86 1.13 45.34
C SER A 494 -2.12 1.96 45.14
N ARG A 495 -2.06 2.99 44.28
CA ARG A 495 -3.17 3.91 43.94
C ARG A 495 -3.78 3.69 42.55
N ALA A 496 -3.31 2.70 41.80
CA ALA A 496 -3.86 2.41 40.48
C ALA A 496 -5.30 1.84 40.60
N PRO A 497 -6.20 2.16 39.65
CA PRO A 497 -7.51 1.52 39.59
C PRO A 497 -7.35 0.01 39.47
N GLY A 498 -8.27 -0.72 40.09
CA GLY A 498 -8.27 -2.17 40.03
C GLY A 498 -8.71 -2.64 38.64
N ILE A 499 -7.90 -3.47 37.99
CA ILE A 499 -8.18 -4.04 36.68
C ILE A 499 -8.72 -5.46 36.87
N SER A 500 -9.98 -5.70 36.46
CA SER A 500 -10.63 -7.02 36.47
C SER A 500 -10.87 -7.57 35.07
N ASN A 501 -10.99 -6.70 34.06
CA ASN A 501 -11.19 -7.07 32.66
C ASN A 501 -10.48 -6.07 31.72
N LEU A 502 -10.07 -6.55 30.54
CA LEU A 502 -9.64 -5.76 29.40
C LEU A 502 -10.32 -6.36 28.15
N LEU A 503 -11.29 -5.64 27.61
CA LEU A 503 -12.06 -6.09 26.45
C LEU A 503 -11.59 -5.33 25.20
N TYR A 504 -11.21 -6.05 24.15
CA TYR A 504 -10.98 -5.49 22.82
C TYR A 504 -11.78 -6.24 21.76
N ALA A 505 -13.01 -5.77 21.50
CA ALA A 505 -13.96 -6.49 20.66
C ALA A 505 -14.07 -7.97 21.08
N ASP A 506 -13.65 -8.90 20.24
CA ASP A 506 -13.69 -10.35 20.47
C ASP A 506 -12.54 -10.89 21.34
N ASP A 507 -11.44 -10.16 21.47
CA ASP A 507 -10.28 -10.51 22.30
C ASP A 507 -10.52 -10.04 23.75
N VAL A 508 -10.79 -10.97 24.65
CA VAL A 508 -11.11 -10.68 26.06
C VAL A 508 -10.02 -11.20 27.00
N LEU A 509 -9.50 -10.33 27.86
CA LEU A 509 -8.62 -10.69 28.96
C LEU A 509 -9.33 -10.43 30.29
N LEU A 510 -9.44 -11.45 31.13
CA LEU A 510 -10.04 -11.35 32.48
C LEU A 510 -8.99 -11.62 33.55
N PHE A 511 -9.17 -11.01 34.72
CA PHE A 511 -8.21 -10.98 35.80
C PHE A 511 -8.90 -11.18 37.16
N CYS A 512 -8.37 -12.08 37.99
CA CYS A 512 -8.84 -12.28 39.37
C CYS A 512 -7.71 -12.79 40.28
N GLY A 513 -7.98 -12.84 41.59
CA GLY A 513 -7.12 -13.53 42.55
C GLY A 513 -7.09 -15.04 42.31
N ALA A 514 -5.98 -15.68 42.70
CA ALA A 514 -5.83 -17.14 42.60
C ALA A 514 -6.55 -17.86 43.76
N GLN A 515 -7.86 -17.70 43.85
CA GLN A 515 -8.74 -18.39 44.80
C GLN A 515 -9.87 -19.08 44.05
N HIS A 516 -10.28 -20.26 44.53
CA HIS A 516 -11.33 -21.06 43.88
C HIS A 516 -12.66 -20.30 43.76
N LEU A 517 -13.08 -19.63 44.84
CA LEU A 517 -14.31 -18.84 44.88
C LEU A 517 -14.29 -17.69 43.85
N GLU A 518 -13.18 -16.96 43.76
CA GLU A 518 -13.01 -15.86 42.80
C GLU A 518 -13.07 -16.35 41.35
N VAL A 519 -12.37 -17.44 41.03
CA VAL A 519 -12.36 -18.02 39.68
C VAL A 519 -13.75 -18.55 39.32
N SER A 520 -14.43 -19.24 40.25
CA SER A 520 -15.79 -19.75 40.05
C SER A 520 -16.79 -18.62 39.80
N ALA A 521 -16.72 -17.53 40.58
CA ALA A 521 -17.57 -16.35 40.38
C ALA A 521 -17.33 -15.69 39.01
N LEU A 522 -16.06 -15.57 38.59
CA LEU A 522 -15.71 -15.02 37.29
C LEU A 522 -16.23 -15.89 36.12
N MET A 523 -16.09 -17.22 36.21
CA MET A 523 -16.59 -18.14 35.18
C MET A 523 -18.12 -18.11 35.10
N LYS A 524 -18.82 -18.07 36.23
CA LYS A 524 -20.28 -17.91 36.27
C LYS A 524 -20.74 -16.61 35.59
N CYS A 525 -20.00 -15.52 35.72
CA CYS A 525 -20.30 -14.28 34.98
C CYS A 525 -20.16 -14.48 33.47
N GLY A 526 -19.10 -15.15 33.03
CA GLY A 526 -18.89 -15.49 31.62
C GLY A 526 -19.98 -16.41 31.06
N GLU A 527 -20.37 -17.46 31.80
CA GLU A 527 -21.45 -18.37 31.45
C GLU A 527 -22.79 -17.64 31.35
N LYS A 528 -23.14 -16.83 32.36
CA LYS A 528 -24.38 -16.02 32.36
C LYS A 528 -24.44 -15.08 31.16
N TYR A 529 -23.32 -14.43 30.82
CA TYR A 529 -23.22 -13.58 29.64
C TYR A 529 -23.37 -14.38 28.34
N CYS A 530 -22.77 -15.57 28.23
CA CYS A 530 -22.91 -16.45 27.07
C CYS A 530 -24.36 -16.96 26.93
N ASP A 531 -25.05 -17.23 28.03
CA ASP A 531 -26.46 -17.65 28.01
C ASP A 531 -27.38 -16.54 27.49
N TRP A 532 -27.12 -15.29 27.88
CA TRP A 532 -27.91 -14.12 27.46
C TRP A 532 -27.62 -13.67 26.04
N SER A 533 -26.33 -13.56 25.68
CA SER A 533 -25.89 -13.08 24.37
C SER A 533 -25.88 -14.17 23.29
N ARG A 534 -25.90 -15.45 23.70
CA ARG A 534 -25.65 -16.66 22.90
C ARG A 534 -24.29 -16.69 22.20
N GLN A 535 -23.36 -15.85 22.65
CA GLN A 535 -21.97 -15.96 22.24
C GLN A 535 -21.37 -17.26 22.80
N VAL A 536 -20.50 -17.89 22.00
CA VAL A 536 -19.85 -19.15 22.35
C VAL A 536 -18.35 -18.92 22.45
N VAL A 537 -17.78 -19.30 23.59
CA VAL A 537 -16.34 -19.21 23.80
C VAL A 537 -15.62 -20.33 23.06
N SER A 538 -14.56 -19.98 22.32
CA SER A 538 -13.75 -20.91 21.55
C SER A 538 -12.85 -21.74 22.47
N ARG A 539 -13.26 -22.97 22.79
CA ARG A 539 -12.53 -23.88 23.68
C ARG A 539 -11.05 -24.06 23.30
N ASP A 540 -10.74 -24.10 22.00
CA ASP A 540 -9.36 -24.28 21.53
C ASP A 540 -8.42 -23.10 21.78
N LYS A 541 -9.00 -21.91 21.94
CA LYS A 541 -8.26 -20.65 22.09
C LYS A 541 -8.26 -20.14 23.53
N LEU A 542 -8.92 -20.86 24.43
CA LEU A 542 -8.92 -20.56 25.86
C LEU A 542 -7.51 -20.68 26.44
N GLY A 543 -7.07 -19.59 27.04
CA GLY A 543 -5.73 -19.46 27.59
C GLY A 543 -5.72 -19.04 29.05
N ILE A 544 -4.79 -19.59 29.84
CA ILE A 544 -4.48 -19.09 31.19
C ILE A 544 -3.02 -18.69 31.32
N PHE A 545 -2.78 -17.69 32.17
CA PHE A 545 -1.46 -17.31 32.64
C PHE A 545 -1.52 -16.84 34.10
N VAL A 546 -0.45 -17.06 34.84
CA VAL A 546 -0.46 -16.91 36.31
C VAL A 546 0.76 -16.14 36.81
N SER A 547 0.60 -15.46 37.95
CA SER A 547 1.72 -14.87 38.68
C SER A 547 2.60 -15.94 39.35
N LYS A 548 3.84 -15.59 39.70
CA LYS A 548 4.81 -16.53 40.31
C LYS A 548 4.35 -17.17 41.61
N GLY A 549 3.43 -16.54 42.35
CA GLY A 549 2.94 -17.02 43.64
C GLY A 549 1.83 -18.08 43.58
N VAL A 550 1.41 -18.53 42.40
CA VAL A 550 0.31 -19.51 42.24
C VAL A 550 0.85 -20.94 42.23
N HIS A 551 0.26 -21.83 43.04
CA HIS A 551 0.66 -23.23 43.13
C HIS A 551 0.30 -24.02 41.85
N SER A 552 1.21 -24.87 41.36
CA SER A 552 1.04 -25.62 40.10
C SER A 552 -0.18 -26.56 40.12
N GLN A 553 -0.47 -27.19 41.26
CA GLN A 553 -1.65 -28.06 41.43
C GLN A 553 -2.97 -27.29 41.25
N PHE A 554 -3.03 -26.05 41.74
CA PHE A 554 -4.21 -25.19 41.56
C PHE A 554 -4.43 -24.86 40.08
N VAL A 555 -3.34 -24.55 39.36
CA VAL A 555 -3.40 -24.33 37.90
C VAL A 555 -3.91 -25.59 37.19
N GLN A 556 -3.42 -26.77 37.55
CA GLN A 556 -3.86 -28.03 36.94
C GLN A 556 -5.35 -28.32 37.22
N TYR A 557 -5.82 -28.03 38.44
CA TYR A 557 -7.24 -28.14 38.78
C TYR A 557 -8.11 -27.25 37.91
N ILE A 558 -7.76 -25.96 37.75
CA ILE A 558 -8.51 -25.02 36.89
C ILE A 558 -8.51 -25.49 35.41
N LYS A 559 -7.38 -26.01 34.92
CA LYS A 559 -7.29 -26.56 33.55
C LYS A 559 -8.25 -27.73 33.35
N ASN A 560 -8.32 -28.65 34.30
CA ASN A 560 -9.15 -29.84 34.19
C ASN A 560 -10.65 -29.52 34.31
N GLN A 561 -11.01 -28.56 35.16
CA GLN A 561 -12.41 -28.18 35.38
C GLN A 561 -13.01 -27.41 34.20
N TRP A 562 -12.30 -26.42 33.65
CA TRP A 562 -12.84 -25.52 32.62
C TRP A 562 -12.15 -25.63 31.25
N GLY A 563 -11.22 -26.57 31.06
CA GLY A 563 -10.59 -26.86 29.76
C GLY A 563 -9.54 -25.85 29.29
N PHE A 564 -9.02 -24.99 30.16
CA PHE A 564 -8.03 -23.98 29.79
C PHE A 564 -6.66 -24.58 29.42
N LYS A 565 -6.00 -23.99 28.42
CA LYS A 565 -4.60 -24.31 28.08
C LYS A 565 -3.65 -23.26 28.69
N LEU A 566 -2.48 -23.68 29.17
CA LEU A 566 -1.46 -22.73 29.62
C LEU A 566 -0.92 -21.98 28.40
N LEU A 567 -0.96 -20.65 28.43
CA LEU A 567 -0.50 -19.85 27.31
C LEU A 567 1.01 -20.01 27.10
N PRO A 568 1.48 -20.38 25.89
CA PRO A 568 2.90 -20.42 25.60
C PRO A 568 3.54 -19.02 25.62
N LYS A 569 4.85 -18.97 25.87
CA LYS A 569 5.61 -17.70 25.96
C LYS A 569 5.55 -16.86 24.66
N GLY A 570 5.30 -17.48 23.50
CA GLY A 570 5.21 -16.79 22.21
C GLY A 570 3.81 -16.30 21.80
N VAL A 571 2.81 -16.38 22.67
CA VAL A 571 1.43 -15.99 22.35
C VAL A 571 1.34 -14.51 22.01
N LYS A 572 0.58 -14.19 20.96
CA LYS A 572 0.27 -12.81 20.60
C LYS A 572 -1.10 -12.37 21.13
N TYR A 573 -1.19 -11.12 21.57
CA TYR A 573 -2.40 -10.39 21.91
C TYR A 573 -2.43 -9.10 21.08
N LEU A 574 -3.52 -8.88 20.31
CA LEU A 574 -3.64 -7.78 19.36
C LEU A 574 -2.43 -7.64 18.40
N GLY A 575 -1.85 -8.77 17.99
CA GLY A 575 -0.68 -8.81 17.10
C GLY A 575 0.69 -8.61 17.78
N MET A 576 0.73 -8.38 19.09
CA MET A 576 1.95 -8.17 19.89
C MET A 576 2.26 -9.35 20.81
N PRO A 577 3.54 -9.65 21.11
CA PRO A 577 3.88 -10.71 22.05
C PRO A 577 3.36 -10.39 23.45
N LEU A 578 2.49 -11.23 24.01
CA LEU A 578 1.91 -11.06 25.35
C LEU A 578 2.96 -11.22 26.45
N PHE A 579 3.93 -12.13 26.26
CA PHE A 579 5.05 -12.32 27.19
C PHE A 579 6.36 -11.87 26.57
N ILE A 580 6.94 -10.82 27.13
CA ILE A 580 8.29 -10.37 26.73
C ILE A 580 9.34 -11.20 27.48
N SER A 581 10.25 -11.80 26.72
CA SER A 581 11.42 -12.51 27.22
C SER A 581 12.60 -11.55 27.44
N PRO A 582 13.66 -11.97 28.15
CA PRO A 582 14.90 -11.19 28.22
C PRO A 582 15.51 -10.93 26.83
N ASN A 583 15.30 -11.85 25.87
CA ASN A 583 15.75 -11.70 24.49
C ASN A 583 14.65 -11.06 23.62
N LYS A 584 14.48 -9.75 23.79
CA LYS A 584 13.52 -8.94 23.03
C LYS A 584 13.72 -9.01 21.52
N THR A 585 14.94 -9.21 21.03
CA THR A 585 15.24 -9.32 19.59
C THR A 585 14.50 -10.50 18.97
N LYS A 586 14.43 -11.64 19.68
CA LYS A 586 13.68 -12.82 19.23
C LYS A 586 12.18 -12.56 19.21
N ASP A 587 11.65 -11.88 20.23
CA ASP A 587 10.20 -11.63 20.36
C ASP A 587 9.66 -10.70 19.26
N PHE A 588 10.49 -9.77 18.76
CA PHE A 588 10.14 -8.83 17.69
C PHE A 588 10.69 -9.21 16.30
N SER A 589 11.31 -10.39 16.16
CA SER A 589 11.84 -10.91 14.88
C SER A 589 10.81 -10.93 13.75
N PHE A 590 9.54 -11.18 14.06
CA PHE A 590 8.44 -11.17 13.08
C PHE A 590 8.29 -9.83 12.33
N VAL A 591 8.72 -8.72 12.94
CA VAL A 591 8.70 -7.39 12.30
C VAL A 591 9.74 -7.31 11.19
N LYS A 592 10.94 -7.84 11.47
CA LYS A 592 12.03 -7.96 10.49
C LYS A 592 11.62 -8.89 9.35
N GLU A 593 11.12 -10.08 9.66
CA GLU A 593 10.67 -11.07 8.66
C GLU A 593 9.59 -10.51 7.74
N LYS A 594 8.61 -9.79 8.31
CA LYS A 594 7.57 -9.11 7.52
C LYS A 594 8.16 -8.07 6.57
N LEU A 595 9.13 -7.30 7.02
CA LEU A 595 9.80 -6.29 6.18
C LEU A 595 10.65 -6.94 5.08
N GLU A 596 11.39 -8.00 5.39
CA GLU A 596 12.18 -8.77 4.42
C GLU A 596 11.30 -9.40 3.34
N SER A 597 10.16 -9.98 3.74
CA SER A 597 9.17 -10.54 2.82
C SER A 597 8.64 -9.46 1.85
N GLN A 598 8.27 -8.28 2.34
CA GLN A 598 7.81 -7.17 1.50
C GLN A 598 8.90 -6.69 0.53
N ILE A 599 10.12 -6.50 1.03
CA ILE A 599 11.26 -6.02 0.24
C ILE A 599 11.67 -7.04 -0.82
N SER A 600 11.68 -8.34 -0.50
CA SER A 600 11.97 -9.38 -1.49
C SER A 600 10.98 -9.32 -2.68
N GLY A 601 9.68 -9.13 -2.41
CA GLY A 601 8.67 -8.91 -3.44
C GLY A 601 8.88 -7.62 -4.26
N TRP A 602 9.52 -6.59 -3.68
CA TRP A 602 9.87 -5.36 -4.41
C TRP A 602 11.15 -5.49 -5.23
N LYS A 603 12.13 -6.29 -4.79
CA LYS A 603 13.37 -6.56 -5.53
C LYS A 603 13.10 -7.22 -6.89
N CYS A 604 12.03 -8.00 -6.98
CA CYS A 604 11.54 -8.60 -8.23
C CYS A 604 10.97 -7.58 -9.24
N LYS A 605 10.80 -6.30 -8.84
CA LYS A 605 10.25 -5.23 -9.69
C LYS A 605 11.36 -4.26 -10.10
N SER A 606 11.44 -3.89 -11.38
CA SER A 606 12.38 -2.86 -11.87
C SER A 606 11.94 -1.45 -11.45
N LEU A 607 12.24 -1.08 -10.20
CA LEU A 607 11.81 0.18 -9.59
C LEU A 607 12.79 1.32 -9.84
N SER A 608 12.27 2.52 -10.12
CA SER A 608 13.10 3.73 -10.18
C SER A 608 13.59 4.13 -8.78
N TRP A 609 14.63 4.97 -8.70
CA TRP A 609 15.10 5.56 -7.44
C TRP A 609 13.97 6.25 -6.65
N MET A 610 13.12 7.01 -7.34
CA MET A 610 11.96 7.65 -6.72
C MET A 610 10.93 6.62 -6.24
N GLY A 611 10.64 5.59 -7.04
CA GLY A 611 9.72 4.52 -6.62
C GLY A 611 10.22 3.76 -5.39
N ARG A 612 11.52 3.53 -5.27
CA ARG A 612 12.15 2.95 -4.07
C ARG A 612 11.98 3.86 -2.86
N ALA A 613 12.27 5.15 -2.99
CA ALA A 613 12.09 6.12 -1.90
C ALA A 613 10.63 6.17 -1.43
N THR A 614 9.67 6.14 -2.36
CA THR A 614 8.24 6.11 -2.03
C THR A 614 7.87 4.85 -1.24
N LEU A 615 8.28 3.66 -1.68
CA LEU A 615 8.00 2.41 -0.97
C LEU A 615 8.64 2.35 0.42
N ILE A 616 9.86 2.87 0.56
CA ILE A 616 10.52 2.96 1.86
C ILE A 616 9.69 3.82 2.81
N LYS A 617 9.33 5.03 2.39
CA LYS A 617 8.59 5.99 3.24
C LYS A 617 7.17 5.54 3.56
N SER A 618 6.47 5.00 2.58
CA SER A 618 5.03 4.69 2.70
C SER A 618 4.74 3.30 3.25
N VAL A 619 5.69 2.36 3.16
CA VAL A 619 5.47 0.98 3.59
C VAL A 619 6.57 0.51 4.54
N ALA A 620 7.85 0.58 4.17
CA ALA A 620 8.92 0.03 5.01
C ALA A 620 8.97 0.70 6.39
N GLN A 621 8.90 2.03 6.42
CA GLN A 621 8.95 2.81 7.65
C GLN A 621 7.65 2.77 8.46
N SER A 622 6.51 2.47 7.81
CA SER A 622 5.22 2.35 8.49
C SER A 622 4.95 0.94 9.03
N THR A 623 5.58 -0.09 8.48
CA THR A 623 5.40 -1.48 8.92
C THR A 623 5.63 -1.70 10.42
N PRO A 624 6.70 -1.18 11.05
CA PRO A 624 6.93 -1.39 12.47
C PRO A 624 6.18 -0.41 13.39
N LEU A 625 5.46 0.59 12.85
CA LEU A 625 4.84 1.66 13.64
C LEU A 625 3.94 1.16 14.76
N TYR A 626 3.10 0.17 14.45
CA TYR A 626 2.16 -0.41 15.41
C TYR A 626 2.87 -1.12 16.58
N CYS A 627 4.08 -1.66 16.37
CA CYS A 627 4.89 -2.23 17.44
C CYS A 627 5.66 -1.15 18.20
N MET A 628 6.25 -0.20 17.45
CA MET A 628 7.10 0.86 17.97
C MET A 628 6.35 1.87 18.82
N SER A 629 5.03 2.03 18.63
CA SER A 629 4.19 2.85 19.50
C SER A 629 4.05 2.31 20.92
N SER A 630 4.26 1.00 21.11
CA SER A 630 4.00 0.33 22.39
C SER A 630 5.26 -0.19 23.07
N PHE A 631 6.36 -0.41 22.32
CA PHE A 631 7.57 -1.03 22.86
C PHE A 631 8.85 -0.33 22.41
N LYS A 632 9.80 -0.19 23.35
CA LYS A 632 11.19 0.17 23.02
C LYS A 632 11.89 -1.05 22.44
N PHE A 633 12.24 -0.97 21.17
CA PHE A 633 12.98 -1.98 20.43
C PHE A 633 14.44 -1.98 20.88
N PRO A 634 15.10 -3.16 20.91
CA PRO A 634 16.53 -3.22 21.09
C PRO A 634 17.25 -2.51 19.95
N LYS A 635 18.32 -1.76 20.26
CA LYS A 635 19.13 -1.05 19.27
C LYS A 635 19.60 -1.96 18.12
N GLY A 636 20.10 -3.15 18.45
CA GLY A 636 20.54 -4.13 17.45
C GLY A 636 19.43 -4.54 16.47
N LEU A 637 18.17 -4.63 16.91
CA LEU A 637 17.05 -4.91 16.01
C LEU A 637 16.79 -3.71 15.08
N CYS A 638 16.82 -2.48 15.61
CA CYS A 638 16.69 -1.27 14.78
C CYS A 638 17.79 -1.20 13.71
N ASP A 639 19.04 -1.49 14.08
CA ASP A 639 20.19 -1.51 13.17
C ASP A 639 20.04 -2.58 12.07
N GLU A 640 19.52 -3.76 12.41
CA GLU A 640 19.22 -4.82 11.45
C GLU A 640 18.15 -4.40 10.44
N VAL A 641 17.06 -3.78 10.91
CA VAL A 641 15.96 -3.30 10.05
C VAL A 641 16.44 -2.14 9.16
N ASP A 642 17.21 -1.20 9.70
CA ASP A 642 17.87 -0.12 8.95
C ASP A 642 18.84 -0.68 7.89
N SER A 643 19.58 -1.74 8.22
CA SER A 643 20.46 -2.45 7.28
C SER A 643 19.68 -3.05 6.10
N ILE A 644 18.52 -3.65 6.34
CA ILE A 644 17.67 -4.22 5.29
C ILE A 644 17.17 -3.14 4.34
N VAL A 645 16.67 -2.02 4.88
CA VAL A 645 16.17 -0.89 4.08
C VAL A 645 17.31 -0.23 3.29
N ARG A 646 18.47 -0.01 3.92
CA ARG A 646 19.68 0.52 3.28
C ARG A 646 20.15 -0.37 2.12
N LYS A 647 20.16 -1.70 2.30
CA LYS A 647 20.51 -2.65 1.24
C LYS A 647 19.54 -2.54 0.05
N PHE A 648 18.24 -2.45 0.31
CA PHE A 648 17.23 -2.24 -0.74
C PHE A 648 17.41 -0.91 -1.49
N TRP A 649 17.76 0.17 -0.77
CA TRP A 649 18.00 1.48 -1.36
C TRP A 649 19.21 1.49 -2.31
N TRP A 650 20.34 0.88 -1.92
CA TRP A 650 21.56 0.93 -2.72
C TRP A 650 21.70 -0.20 -3.74
N ASN A 651 21.24 -1.42 -3.43
CA ASN A 651 21.42 -2.58 -4.30
C ASN A 651 20.19 -3.52 -4.28
N PRO A 652 19.18 -3.27 -5.12
CA PRO A 652 17.95 -4.06 -5.13
C PRO A 652 18.13 -5.43 -5.83
N HIS A 653 19.18 -5.64 -6.62
CA HIS A 653 19.27 -6.79 -7.53
C HIS A 653 20.36 -7.83 -7.17
N LYS A 654 21.36 -7.51 -6.33
CA LYS A 654 22.41 -8.46 -5.94
C LYS A 654 22.47 -8.64 -4.42
N ASN A 655 22.61 -9.89 -3.96
CA ASN A 655 22.83 -10.24 -2.55
C ASN A 655 24.33 -10.20 -2.14
N GLY A 656 25.12 -9.30 -2.75
CA GLY A 656 26.55 -9.18 -2.45
C GLY A 656 26.83 -8.35 -1.19
N ASN A 657 27.88 -8.68 -0.44
CA ASN A 657 28.32 -7.94 0.75
C ASN A 657 29.01 -6.60 0.42
N ARG A 658 29.54 -6.41 -0.79
CA ARG A 658 30.13 -5.14 -1.24
C ARG A 658 29.04 -4.25 -1.85
N LEU A 659 28.76 -3.12 -1.20
CA LEU A 659 27.71 -2.17 -1.58
C LEU A 659 28.34 -0.84 -2.00
N TYR A 660 27.94 -0.31 -3.16
CA TYR A 660 28.24 1.07 -3.53
C TYR A 660 27.30 2.00 -2.73
N THR A 661 27.77 2.50 -1.60
CA THR A 661 27.04 3.42 -0.72
C THR A 661 27.69 4.80 -0.74
N SER A 662 27.30 5.64 -1.72
CA SER A 662 27.89 6.97 -1.89
C SER A 662 27.53 7.96 -0.77
N VAL A 663 26.47 7.67 0.00
CA VAL A 663 26.00 8.52 1.10
C VAL A 663 25.71 7.64 2.32
N ALA A 664 26.18 8.09 3.49
CA ALA A 664 25.91 7.41 4.76
C ALA A 664 24.40 7.35 5.05
N TRP A 665 23.95 6.30 5.73
CA TRP A 665 22.52 6.12 6.03
C TRP A 665 21.96 7.26 6.89
N LEU A 666 22.73 7.72 7.88
CA LEU A 666 22.37 8.82 8.76
C LEU A 666 22.14 10.12 7.98
N GLU A 667 22.98 10.39 6.97
CA GLU A 667 22.81 11.53 6.07
C GLU A 667 21.51 11.43 5.27
N LEU A 668 21.15 10.23 4.77
CA LEU A 668 19.87 10.02 4.08
C LEU A 668 18.64 10.21 4.99
N CYS A 669 18.83 10.05 6.30
CA CYS A 669 17.80 10.22 7.32
C CYS A 669 17.64 11.67 7.80
N LYS A 670 18.46 12.60 7.32
CA LYS A 670 18.27 14.03 7.57
C LYS A 670 16.97 14.56 6.95
N PRO A 671 16.35 15.60 7.52
CA PRO A 671 15.08 16.12 7.06
C PRO A 671 15.11 16.58 5.60
N LEU A 672 13.96 16.53 4.93
CA LEU A 672 13.82 17.03 3.55
C LEU A 672 14.19 18.53 3.42
N LEU A 673 14.03 19.30 4.51
CA LEU A 673 14.38 20.72 4.58
C LEU A 673 15.89 20.97 4.50
N GLU A 674 16.71 20.05 4.99
CA GLU A 674 18.17 20.07 4.81
C GLU A 674 18.59 19.58 3.41
N GLY A 675 17.60 19.29 2.55
CA GLY A 675 17.85 18.97 1.15
C GLY A 675 18.13 17.50 0.86
N VAL A 676 17.89 16.61 1.84
CA VAL A 676 18.13 15.17 1.71
C VAL A 676 16.81 14.40 1.57
N LEU A 677 16.85 13.06 1.52
CA LEU A 677 15.67 12.24 1.25
C LEU A 677 14.67 12.20 2.38
N GLY A 678 14.99 12.57 3.63
CA GLY A 678 14.04 12.51 4.73
C GLY A 678 13.62 11.08 5.08
N PHE A 679 14.54 10.13 4.98
CA PHE A 679 14.36 8.84 5.65
C PHE A 679 14.45 9.04 7.17
N ARG A 680 14.24 7.96 7.93
CA ARG A 680 14.18 7.97 9.38
C ARG A 680 14.86 6.71 9.87
N THR A 681 15.72 6.86 10.86
CA THR A 681 16.31 5.73 11.59
C THR A 681 15.23 5.10 12.45
N PHE A 682 15.24 3.78 12.55
CA PHE A 682 14.22 3.08 13.33
C PHE A 682 14.39 3.30 14.84
N GLU A 683 15.61 3.53 15.32
CA GLU A 683 15.92 3.87 16.72
C GLU A 683 15.26 5.20 17.12
N SER A 684 15.64 6.31 16.49
CA SER A 684 15.09 7.64 16.81
C SER A 684 13.59 7.72 16.55
N PHE A 685 13.08 6.97 15.56
CA PHE A 685 11.65 6.92 15.29
C PHE A 685 10.87 6.16 16.36
N ASN A 686 11.42 5.06 16.86
CA ASN A 686 10.83 4.32 17.97
C ASN A 686 10.85 5.13 19.27
N GLU A 687 11.94 5.83 19.56
CA GLU A 687 12.02 6.72 20.72
C GLU A 687 10.98 7.82 20.65
N ALA A 688 10.87 8.51 19.51
CA ALA A 688 9.85 9.54 19.29
C ALA A 688 8.42 9.05 19.48
N MET A 689 8.12 7.81 19.08
CA MET A 689 6.80 7.20 19.24
C MET A 689 6.48 6.90 20.71
N ILE A 690 7.48 6.45 21.49
CA ILE A 690 7.32 6.14 22.91
C ILE A 690 7.34 7.39 23.77
N THR A 691 7.95 8.49 23.32
CA THR A 691 7.89 9.79 24.00
C THR A 691 6.45 10.21 24.31
N LYS A 692 5.47 9.80 23.49
CA LYS A 692 4.03 9.99 23.77
C LYS A 692 3.61 9.45 25.15
N LEU A 693 4.22 8.35 25.59
CA LEU A 693 3.93 7.66 26.84
C LEU A 693 4.75 8.20 28.04
N ALA A 694 5.80 8.97 27.79
CA ALA A 694 6.79 9.35 28.80
C ALA A 694 6.88 10.86 29.11
N CYS A 695 6.41 11.73 28.20
CA CYS A 695 6.61 13.19 28.32
C CYS A 695 5.31 14.00 28.39
N ALA A 696 4.29 13.46 29.08
CA ALA A 696 3.06 14.20 29.35
C ALA A 696 3.18 14.91 30.71
N CYS A 697 2.77 16.18 30.76
CA CYS A 697 2.71 16.99 31.98
C CYS A 697 1.27 17.47 32.18
N LYS A 698 0.76 17.50 33.41
CA LYS A 698 -0.52 18.12 33.71
C LYS A 698 -0.34 19.64 33.79
N LEU A 699 -1.06 20.37 32.95
CA LEU A 699 -1.20 21.82 33.08
C LEU A 699 -2.20 22.11 34.18
N VAL A 700 -1.80 22.98 35.10
CA VAL A 700 -2.62 23.41 36.23
C VAL A 700 -3.76 24.31 35.73
N GLY A 701 -5.00 23.87 35.97
CA GLY A 701 -6.22 24.68 35.83
C GLY A 701 -6.72 25.06 37.22
N SER A 702 -7.64 24.27 37.77
CA SER A 702 -8.14 24.43 39.14
C SER A 702 -7.20 23.88 40.22
N GLY A 703 -6.30 22.96 39.84
CA GLY A 703 -5.29 22.33 40.71
C GLY A 703 -5.83 21.26 41.67
N ASP A 704 -7.15 20.99 41.64
CA ASP A 704 -7.82 20.11 42.60
C ASP A 704 -7.56 18.63 42.29
N ASN A 705 -7.28 18.30 41.02
CA ASN A 705 -7.08 16.93 40.54
C ASN A 705 -5.60 16.60 40.30
N ILE A 706 -4.68 17.44 40.78
CA ILE A 706 -3.23 17.26 40.62
C ILE A 706 -2.59 17.00 41.96
N LEU A 707 -1.99 15.82 42.13
CA LEU A 707 -1.21 15.49 43.33
C LEU A 707 0.24 15.92 43.17
N VAL A 708 0.70 16.78 44.09
CA VAL A 708 1.98 17.48 44.00
C VAL A 708 3.17 16.55 43.79
N TRP A 709 3.23 15.45 44.54
CA TRP A 709 4.39 14.55 44.58
C TRP A 709 4.30 13.36 43.62
N GLU A 710 3.09 13.01 43.19
CA GLU A 710 2.83 11.77 42.44
C GLU A 710 2.73 12.01 40.93
N GLU A 711 2.35 13.23 40.54
CA GLU A 711 2.04 13.56 39.16
C GLU A 711 3.06 14.55 38.57
N PRO A 712 3.35 14.45 37.27
CA PRO A 712 4.21 15.39 36.56
C PRO A 712 3.42 16.66 36.21
N TRP A 713 3.66 17.79 36.86
CA TRP A 713 2.89 19.05 36.68
C TRP A 713 3.73 20.33 36.57
N ILE A 714 5.07 20.25 36.76
CA ILE A 714 5.96 21.41 36.69
C ILE A 714 6.79 21.36 35.40
N PRO A 715 6.50 22.19 34.38
CA PRO A 715 7.12 22.11 33.05
C PRO A 715 8.64 22.21 33.01
N ASP A 716 9.21 23.06 33.87
CA ASP A 716 10.62 23.46 33.80
C ASP A 716 11.55 22.52 34.58
N LEU A 717 11.03 21.44 35.18
CA LEU A 717 11.80 20.49 35.98
C LEU A 717 12.02 19.13 35.28
N PRO A 718 13.11 18.40 35.62
CA PRO A 718 13.34 17.04 35.16
C PRO A 718 12.17 16.11 35.55
N LEU A 719 11.66 15.33 34.59
CA LEU A 719 10.46 14.46 34.76
C LEU A 719 9.18 15.22 35.14
N PHE A 720 9.21 16.55 35.09
CA PHE A 720 8.14 17.48 35.46
C PHE A 720 7.66 17.35 36.92
N ARG A 721 8.53 16.89 37.82
CA ARG A 721 8.20 16.65 39.23
C ARG A 721 8.95 17.61 40.16
N PRO A 722 8.30 18.08 41.24
CA PRO A 722 8.96 18.90 42.25
C PRO A 722 9.99 18.11 43.05
N VAL A 723 11.00 18.82 43.56
CA VAL A 723 11.99 18.29 44.51
C VAL A 723 11.65 18.80 45.92
N PRO A 724 11.48 17.90 46.92
CA PRO A 724 11.21 18.32 48.29
C PRO A 724 12.44 18.95 48.95
N ARG A 725 12.22 19.90 49.87
CA ARG A 725 13.29 20.57 50.62
C ARG A 725 14.04 19.64 51.59
N GLU A 726 13.34 18.69 52.23
CA GLU A 726 13.91 17.68 53.13
C GLU A 726 13.38 16.28 52.81
N VAL A 727 14.23 15.25 52.86
CA VAL A 727 13.94 13.87 52.41
C VAL A 727 13.06 13.07 53.39
N THR A 728 12.82 13.58 54.61
CA THR A 728 12.30 12.80 55.75
C THR A 728 10.87 13.09 56.19
N LEU A 729 10.11 13.96 55.51
CA LEU A 729 8.70 14.16 55.83
C LEU A 729 7.83 13.11 55.13
N ASP A 730 6.98 12.42 55.92
CA ASP A 730 5.86 11.64 55.40
C ASP A 730 5.11 12.49 54.38
N GLN A 731 5.26 12.14 53.09
CA GLN A 731 4.68 12.88 51.97
C GLN A 731 3.15 12.77 52.02
N GLN A 732 2.52 13.62 52.83
CA GLN A 732 1.08 13.78 52.84
C GLN A 732 0.62 14.14 51.42
N SER A 733 -0.50 13.54 51.02
CA SER A 733 -1.06 13.71 49.67
C SER A 733 -1.71 15.08 49.55
N ILE A 734 -0.88 16.08 49.29
CA ILE A 734 -1.30 17.44 49.02
C ILE A 734 -1.63 17.62 47.53
N THR A 735 -2.64 18.43 47.25
CA THR A 735 -3.03 18.82 45.89
C THR A 735 -2.39 20.13 45.49
N VAL A 736 -2.25 20.40 44.19
CA VAL A 736 -1.67 21.66 43.70
C VAL A 736 -2.54 22.85 44.12
N ALA A 737 -3.85 22.69 44.25
CA ALA A 737 -4.75 23.71 44.78
C ALA A 737 -4.39 24.15 46.22
N GLN A 738 -3.80 23.28 47.03
CA GLN A 738 -3.36 23.61 48.39
C GLN A 738 -2.04 24.39 48.43
N LEU A 739 -1.36 24.53 47.28
CA LEU A 739 -0.20 25.42 47.12
C LEU A 739 -0.61 26.84 46.70
N MET A 740 -1.92 27.09 46.51
CA MET A 740 -2.48 28.38 46.10
C MET A 740 -3.10 29.11 47.30
N ASN A 741 -3.19 30.43 47.21
CA ASN A 741 -3.92 31.24 48.18
C ASN A 741 -5.42 30.88 48.21
N HIS A 742 -6.13 31.27 49.29
CA HIS A 742 -7.56 30.92 49.50
C HIS A 742 -8.50 31.43 48.38
N ASP A 743 -8.10 32.46 47.63
CA ASP A 743 -8.80 33.02 46.48
C ASP A 743 -8.33 32.44 45.12
N LYS A 744 -7.37 31.50 45.14
CA LYS A 744 -6.71 30.86 43.98
C LYS A 744 -6.12 31.86 42.96
N SER A 745 -5.83 33.11 43.38
CA SER A 745 -5.34 34.18 42.50
C SER A 745 -3.81 34.18 42.31
N ALA A 746 -3.08 33.56 43.24
CA ALA A 746 -1.63 33.43 43.24
C ALA A 746 -1.18 32.19 44.03
N TRP A 747 0.10 31.84 43.89
CA TRP A 747 0.75 30.81 44.71
C TRP A 747 0.99 31.31 46.15
N ASP A 748 0.86 30.42 47.13
CA ASP A 748 1.20 30.71 48.53
C ASP A 748 2.71 30.53 48.75
N GLU A 749 3.41 31.66 48.77
CA GLU A 749 4.86 31.75 48.97
C GLU A 749 5.35 31.08 50.27
N HIS A 750 4.57 31.13 51.34
CA HIS A 750 4.96 30.57 52.62
C HIS A 750 4.92 29.04 52.56
N VAL A 751 3.89 28.49 51.92
CA VAL A 751 3.74 27.05 51.68
C VAL A 751 4.81 26.54 50.73
N LEU A 752 5.07 27.24 49.61
CA LEU A 752 6.09 26.85 48.63
C LEU A 752 7.49 26.78 49.25
N LYS A 753 7.90 27.81 50.01
CA LYS A 753 9.22 27.85 50.69
C LYS A 753 9.37 26.78 51.75
N SER A 754 8.28 26.34 52.37
CA SER A 754 8.31 25.26 53.37
C SER A 754 8.49 23.88 52.74
N LEU A 755 7.99 23.66 51.52
CA LEU A 755 7.89 22.32 50.90
C LEU A 755 8.97 22.02 49.86
N PHE A 756 9.41 23.02 49.09
CA PHE A 756 10.26 22.83 47.91
C PHE A 756 11.63 23.51 48.03
N ASP A 757 12.59 23.06 47.21
CA ASP A 757 13.86 23.75 47.02
C ASP A 757 13.71 24.98 46.11
N GLU A 758 14.65 25.93 46.21
CA GLU A 758 14.64 27.19 45.44
C GLU A 758 14.52 26.99 43.90
N PRO A 759 15.18 26.00 43.28
CA PRO A 759 14.98 25.69 41.86
C PRO A 759 13.53 25.28 41.52
N THR A 760 12.88 24.47 42.36
CA THR A 760 11.48 24.06 42.15
C THR A 760 10.53 25.23 42.31
N ILE A 761 10.75 26.10 43.30
CA ILE A 761 9.92 27.31 43.51
C ILE A 761 9.98 28.21 42.28
N THR A 762 11.19 28.47 41.76
CA THR A 762 11.40 29.26 40.54
C THR A 762 10.64 28.66 39.34
N ALA A 763 10.68 27.34 39.19
CA ALA A 763 9.97 26.63 38.12
C ALA A 763 8.44 26.69 38.28
N ILE A 764 7.91 26.71 39.51
CA ILE A 764 6.47 26.87 39.78
C ILE A 764 6.00 28.28 39.40
N HIS A 765 6.80 29.31 39.66
CA HIS A 765 6.47 30.69 39.27
C HIS A 765 6.45 30.91 37.75
N ASN A 766 7.22 30.13 37.00
CA ASN A 766 7.26 30.21 35.53
C ASN A 766 6.05 29.58 34.84
N ILE A 767 5.15 28.91 35.59
CA ILE A 767 3.94 28.32 35.02
C ILE A 767 3.04 29.45 34.48
N PRO A 768 2.63 29.42 33.18
CA PRO A 768 1.76 30.45 32.60
C PRO A 768 0.45 30.63 33.39
N ARG A 769 -0.10 31.85 33.43
CA ARG A 769 -1.32 32.20 34.18
C ARG A 769 -2.43 31.13 34.01
N TRP A 770 -2.79 30.49 35.12
CA TRP A 770 -3.91 29.55 35.23
C TRP A 770 -5.22 30.31 35.47
N SER A 771 -6.35 29.70 35.13
CA SER A 771 -7.69 30.19 35.47
C SER A 771 -8.44 29.11 36.22
N CYS A 772 -9.12 29.48 37.30
CA CYS A 772 -9.94 28.58 38.11
C CYS A 772 -11.16 28.02 37.36
N GLU A 773 -11.53 28.61 36.21
CA GLU A 773 -12.61 28.13 35.34
C GLU A 773 -12.17 27.00 34.38
N LEU A 774 -10.88 26.71 34.29
CA LEU A 774 -10.33 25.69 33.40
C LEU A 774 -10.05 24.39 34.16
N GLU A 775 -10.43 23.26 33.57
CA GLU A 775 -10.11 21.93 34.12
C GLU A 775 -8.63 21.57 33.95
N ASP A 776 -8.08 20.82 34.91
CA ASP A 776 -6.73 20.26 34.84
C ASP A 776 -6.60 19.32 33.64
N ARG A 777 -5.61 19.56 32.78
CA ARG A 777 -5.46 18.82 31.51
C ARG A 777 -4.04 18.37 31.24
N TRP A 778 -3.90 17.22 30.59
CA TRP A 778 -2.61 16.75 30.11
C TRP A 778 -2.16 17.55 28.88
N VAL A 779 -0.95 18.09 28.92
CA VAL A 779 -0.33 18.84 27.82
C VAL A 779 1.04 18.28 27.48
N TRP A 780 1.42 18.47 26.22
CA TRP A 780 2.78 18.19 25.76
C TRP A 780 3.52 19.52 25.57
N LEU A 781 4.47 19.80 26.46
CA LEU A 781 5.05 21.14 26.64
C LEU A 781 6.00 21.60 25.52
N GLN A 782 6.34 20.73 24.58
CA GLN A 782 7.44 20.95 23.64
C GLN A 782 6.99 21.19 22.18
N SER A 783 5.68 21.34 21.94
CA SER A 783 5.14 21.81 20.66
C SER A 783 4.45 23.16 20.82
N SER A 784 4.56 24.02 19.80
CA SER A 784 3.88 25.31 19.71
C SER A 784 2.35 25.22 19.71
N ILE A 785 1.83 23.99 19.64
CA ILE A 785 0.43 23.60 19.77
C ILE A 785 0.45 22.64 20.96
N SER A 786 -0.42 22.77 21.95
CA SER A 786 -0.48 21.90 23.14
C SER A 786 -0.78 20.41 22.84
N GLU A 787 -0.76 20.01 21.57
CA GLU A 787 -1.04 18.66 21.07
C GLU A 787 0.25 17.94 20.65
N PHE A 788 0.38 16.69 21.08
CA PHE A 788 1.52 15.84 20.74
C PHE A 788 1.63 15.61 19.22
N SER A 789 2.83 15.86 18.67
CA SER A 789 3.18 15.47 17.30
C SER A 789 4.43 14.59 17.28
N VAL A 790 4.32 13.41 16.68
CA VAL A 790 5.47 12.51 16.42
C VAL A 790 6.59 13.23 15.67
N LYS A 791 6.25 14.20 14.82
CA LYS A 791 7.23 15.01 14.08
C LYS A 791 8.08 15.87 15.01
N ALA A 792 7.48 16.47 16.04
CA ALA A 792 8.19 17.28 17.02
C ALA A 792 9.06 16.41 17.94
N ALA A 793 8.50 15.31 18.45
CA ALA A 793 9.24 14.34 19.27
C ALA A 793 10.45 13.74 18.53
N TYR A 794 10.32 13.46 17.23
CA TYR A 794 11.42 12.94 16.41
C TYR A 794 12.57 13.93 16.22
N ARG A 795 12.26 15.24 16.16
CA ARG A 795 13.30 16.28 16.09
C ARG A 795 14.10 16.34 17.40
N ILE A 796 13.43 16.19 18.53
CA ILE A 796 14.05 16.18 19.87
C ILE A 796 14.92 14.93 20.04
N ALA A 797 14.41 13.74 19.69
CA ALA A 797 15.14 12.48 19.78
C ALA A 797 16.41 12.43 18.92
N ARG A 798 16.59 13.39 18.00
CA ARG A 798 17.80 13.53 17.18
C ARG A 798 18.80 14.54 17.70
N GLU A 799 18.53 15.18 18.85
CA GLU A 799 19.38 16.23 19.43
C GLU A 799 19.75 17.30 18.39
N GLU A 800 18.80 17.66 17.51
CA GLU A 800 19.01 18.74 16.53
C GLU A 800 19.08 20.08 17.27
N GLY A 801 20.26 20.41 17.81
CA GLY A 801 20.65 21.78 18.09
C GLY A 801 20.53 22.61 16.81
N THR A 802 20.19 23.88 16.97
CA THR A 802 20.09 24.93 15.92
C THR A 802 21.42 25.14 15.19
N THR A 803 21.88 24.15 14.44
CA THR A 803 23.06 24.25 13.59
C THR A 803 22.61 24.57 12.18
N ASN A 804 22.49 25.89 11.95
CA ASN A 804 22.18 26.53 10.67
C ASN A 804 23.30 26.33 9.64
N GLN A 805 23.38 25.15 9.03
CA GLN A 805 24.02 24.99 7.71
C GLN A 805 23.12 24.15 6.78
N SER A 806 21.83 24.48 6.72
CA SER A 806 20.97 23.92 5.67
C SER A 806 21.39 24.51 4.33
N ASN A 807 21.80 23.67 3.37
CA ASN A 807 22.05 24.11 2.02
C ASN A 807 20.71 24.54 1.36
N PRO A 808 20.47 25.85 1.15
CA PRO A 808 19.16 26.37 0.75
C PRO A 808 18.74 25.89 -0.65
N VAL A 809 19.71 25.55 -1.51
CA VAL A 809 19.48 25.06 -2.87
C VAL A 809 18.89 23.66 -2.84
N LEU A 810 19.44 22.75 -2.03
CA LEU A 810 18.97 21.35 -1.95
C LEU A 810 17.59 21.24 -1.30
N GLY A 811 17.30 22.04 -0.27
CA GLY A 811 15.97 22.10 0.34
C GLY A 811 14.91 22.62 -0.66
N LYS A 812 15.26 23.62 -1.47
CA LYS A 812 14.39 24.18 -2.51
C LYS A 812 14.16 23.21 -3.67
N LEU A 813 15.14 22.37 -4.01
CA LEU A 813 15.07 21.39 -5.10
C LEU A 813 13.81 20.51 -5.02
N TRP A 814 13.45 20.05 -3.81
CA TRP A 814 12.26 19.22 -3.61
C TRP A 814 10.94 19.98 -3.79
N LYS A 815 10.94 21.31 -3.64
CA LYS A 815 9.79 22.22 -3.82
C LYS A 815 9.61 22.69 -5.27
N LEU A 816 10.56 22.44 -6.16
CA LEU A 816 10.49 22.88 -7.56
C LEU A 816 9.26 22.29 -8.30
N PRO A 817 8.71 22.95 -9.33
CA PRO A 817 7.60 22.43 -10.13
C PRO A 817 8.07 21.39 -11.17
N LEU A 818 8.96 20.47 -10.76
CA LEU A 818 9.49 19.40 -11.60
C LEU A 818 8.91 18.04 -11.22
N HIS A 819 8.87 17.13 -12.20
CA HIS A 819 8.53 15.74 -11.95
C HIS A 819 9.53 15.11 -10.96
N ALA A 820 9.05 14.28 -10.04
CA ALA A 820 9.85 13.72 -8.94
C ALA A 820 11.09 12.92 -9.42
N ARG A 821 11.02 12.29 -10.59
CA ARG A 821 12.18 11.63 -11.23
C ARG A 821 13.32 12.61 -11.55
N LEU A 822 12.99 13.78 -12.10
CA LEU A 822 13.98 14.81 -12.44
C LEU A 822 14.56 15.42 -11.16
N LYS A 823 13.73 15.70 -10.15
CA LYS A 823 14.21 16.12 -8.82
C LYS A 823 15.24 15.14 -8.25
N MET A 824 14.92 13.84 -8.26
CA MET A 824 15.85 12.80 -7.82
C MET A 824 17.14 12.78 -8.64
N PHE A 825 17.06 12.98 -9.95
CA PHE A 825 18.23 13.06 -10.80
C PHE A 825 19.11 14.28 -10.47
N LEU A 826 18.53 15.49 -10.39
CA LEU A 826 19.26 16.71 -10.03
C LEU A 826 19.89 16.61 -8.64
N TRP A 827 19.18 16.03 -7.66
CA TRP A 827 19.70 15.80 -6.31
C TRP A 827 20.94 14.89 -6.35
N ARG A 828 20.94 13.83 -7.17
CA ARG A 828 22.10 12.96 -7.36
C ARG A 828 23.26 13.64 -8.06
N VAL A 829 22.97 14.59 -8.96
CA VAL A 829 24.00 15.42 -9.61
C VAL A 829 24.62 16.38 -8.61
N ALA A 830 23.80 17.07 -7.82
CA ALA A 830 24.23 18.03 -6.82
C ALA A 830 25.16 17.41 -5.76
N LEU A 831 24.89 16.16 -5.37
CA LEU A 831 25.75 15.40 -4.44
C LEU A 831 26.90 14.66 -5.13
N ASN A 832 27.04 14.75 -6.46
CA ASN A 832 28.06 14.04 -7.24
C ASN A 832 28.07 12.50 -7.03
N ILE A 833 26.89 11.88 -6.89
CA ILE A 833 26.72 10.44 -6.58
C ILE A 833 26.30 9.60 -7.79
N LEU A 834 26.41 10.15 -9.00
CA LEU A 834 26.20 9.39 -10.22
C LEU A 834 27.42 8.50 -10.51
N PRO A 835 27.24 7.23 -10.92
CA PRO A 835 28.33 6.28 -11.10
C PRO A 835 29.10 6.55 -12.40
N THR A 836 29.94 7.58 -12.42
CA THR A 836 30.91 7.81 -13.49
C THR A 836 32.15 6.94 -13.28
N ARG A 837 32.89 6.59 -14.33
CA ARG A 837 34.13 5.79 -14.25
C ARG A 837 35.14 6.44 -13.29
N ALA A 838 35.26 7.76 -13.30
CA ALA A 838 36.12 8.49 -12.36
C ALA A 838 35.67 8.39 -10.89
N ALA A 839 34.38 8.23 -10.61
CA ALA A 839 33.87 8.00 -9.26
C ALA A 839 33.97 6.53 -8.84
N LEU A 840 33.97 5.60 -9.82
CA LEU A 840 34.03 4.17 -9.58
C LEU A 840 35.45 3.64 -9.34
N THR A 841 36.49 4.34 -9.78
CA THR A 841 37.90 3.97 -9.51
C THR A 841 38.25 3.91 -8.04
N GLN A 842 37.55 4.66 -7.18
CA GLN A 842 37.70 4.55 -5.72
C GLN A 842 37.29 3.18 -5.18
N PHE A 843 36.48 2.42 -5.92
CA PHE A 843 35.91 1.14 -5.49
C PHE A 843 36.37 -0.05 -6.35
N VAL A 844 36.79 0.21 -7.58
CA VAL A 844 37.31 -0.77 -8.53
C VAL A 844 38.62 -0.23 -9.10
N PRO A 845 39.77 -0.66 -8.56
CA PRO A 845 41.09 -0.34 -9.12
C PRO A 845 41.17 -0.81 -10.58
N ASP A 846 41.97 -0.13 -11.41
CA ASP A 846 42.28 -0.50 -12.80
C ASP A 846 41.15 -0.40 -13.85
N MET A 847 40.11 0.41 -13.58
CA MET A 847 39.07 0.71 -14.57
C MET A 847 39.51 1.82 -15.54
N ASP A 848 39.22 1.65 -16.84
CA ASP A 848 39.31 2.72 -17.83
C ASP A 848 38.47 3.94 -17.38
N THR A 849 39.12 5.08 -17.25
CA THR A 849 38.53 6.33 -16.76
C THR A 849 38.15 7.29 -17.87
N SER A 850 38.42 6.94 -19.13
CA SER A 850 38.06 7.75 -20.29
C SER A 850 36.54 7.93 -20.40
N CYS A 851 36.14 9.10 -20.89
CA CYS A 851 34.76 9.46 -21.12
C CYS A 851 34.22 8.61 -22.29
N PRO A 852 33.13 7.85 -22.09
CA PRO A 852 32.59 6.98 -23.12
C PRO A 852 31.98 7.75 -24.31
N ILE A 853 31.71 9.04 -24.15
CA ILE A 853 31.13 9.88 -25.20
C ILE A 853 32.23 10.47 -26.08
N CYS A 854 33.24 11.10 -25.48
CA CYS A 854 34.27 11.82 -26.24
C CYS A 854 35.57 11.05 -26.42
N GLY A 855 35.83 10.00 -25.64
CA GLY A 855 37.04 9.16 -25.71
C GLY A 855 38.33 9.79 -25.15
N HIS A 856 38.42 11.12 -25.06
CA HIS A 856 39.69 11.82 -24.82
C HIS A 856 39.88 12.38 -23.41
N HIS A 857 38.81 12.54 -22.63
CA HIS A 857 38.84 13.19 -21.31
C HIS A 857 38.43 12.24 -20.18
N LEU A 858 38.79 12.55 -18.94
CA LEU A 858 38.34 11.81 -17.76
C LEU A 858 36.81 11.91 -17.60
N GLU A 859 36.13 10.80 -17.29
CA GLU A 859 34.68 10.76 -17.05
C GLU A 859 34.29 11.39 -15.70
N LYS A 860 34.51 12.69 -15.54
CA LYS A 860 33.96 13.49 -14.43
C LYS A 860 32.52 13.87 -14.75
N LEU A 861 31.68 14.00 -13.71
CA LEU A 861 30.27 14.34 -13.88
C LEU A 861 30.06 15.71 -14.53
N LEU A 862 30.86 16.71 -14.13
CA LEU A 862 30.82 18.05 -14.72
C LEU A 862 31.28 18.03 -16.19
N HIS A 863 32.29 17.22 -16.51
CA HIS A 863 32.70 17.05 -17.91
C HIS A 863 31.55 16.50 -18.74
N LEU A 864 30.93 15.39 -18.31
CA LEU A 864 29.81 14.79 -19.03
C LEU A 864 28.69 15.78 -19.28
N LEU A 865 28.23 16.51 -18.26
CA LEU A 865 27.00 17.31 -18.31
C LEU A 865 27.18 18.74 -18.84
N TRP A 866 28.42 19.25 -18.88
CA TRP A 866 28.70 20.65 -19.23
C TRP A 866 29.74 20.78 -20.35
N SER A 867 30.95 20.24 -20.18
CA SER A 867 32.08 20.51 -21.11
C SER A 867 32.30 19.46 -22.20
N CYS A 868 31.65 18.31 -22.14
CA CYS A 868 31.73 17.27 -23.17
C CYS A 868 31.17 17.81 -24.50
N PRO A 869 31.82 17.55 -25.66
CA PRO A 869 31.36 18.07 -26.96
C PRO A 869 29.86 17.86 -27.23
N LEU A 870 29.31 16.71 -26.81
CA LEU A 870 27.87 16.44 -26.90
C LEU A 870 27.04 17.38 -26.02
N ALA A 871 27.43 17.57 -24.75
CA ALA A 871 26.73 18.47 -23.84
C ALA A 871 26.80 19.92 -24.34
N ARG A 872 27.98 20.36 -24.80
CA ARG A 872 28.17 21.68 -25.42
C ARG A 872 27.19 21.91 -26.57
N ALA A 873 27.06 20.92 -27.47
CA ALA A 873 26.12 20.99 -28.59
C ALA A 873 24.65 21.06 -28.13
N LEU A 874 24.25 20.30 -27.10
CA LEU A 874 22.87 20.31 -26.60
C LEU A 874 22.50 21.59 -25.84
N TRP A 875 23.43 22.14 -25.04
CA TRP A 875 23.23 23.43 -24.36
C TRP A 875 23.21 24.59 -25.35
N PHE A 876 24.05 24.56 -26.39
CA PHE A 876 24.07 25.56 -27.44
C PHE A 876 22.80 25.51 -28.31
N ASN A 877 22.29 24.32 -28.64
CA ASN A 877 21.03 24.14 -29.38
C ASN A 877 19.77 24.34 -28.52
N SER A 878 19.91 24.64 -27.24
CA SER A 878 18.77 25.01 -26.40
C SER A 878 18.21 26.39 -26.81
N VAL A 879 16.99 26.71 -26.38
CA VAL A 879 16.37 28.02 -26.65
C VAL A 879 17.21 29.20 -26.12
N TRP A 880 18.09 28.94 -25.16
CA TRP A 880 18.94 29.96 -24.53
C TRP A 880 20.35 30.06 -25.14
N GLY A 881 20.70 29.25 -26.15
CA GLY A 881 21.95 29.43 -26.90
C GLY A 881 23.22 29.31 -26.06
N ILE A 882 23.20 28.54 -24.97
CA ILE A 882 24.23 28.60 -23.93
C ILE A 882 25.57 28.06 -24.44
N LYS A 883 26.55 28.96 -24.53
CA LYS A 883 27.96 28.62 -24.75
C LYS A 883 28.60 28.25 -23.41
N THR A 884 28.68 26.95 -23.15
CA THR A 884 29.20 26.40 -21.89
C THR A 884 30.65 26.79 -21.60
N ASP A 885 31.45 27.11 -22.62
CA ASP A 885 32.87 27.48 -22.48
C ASP A 885 33.08 28.83 -21.81
N LEU A 886 32.05 29.68 -21.80
CA LEU A 886 32.08 30.99 -21.15
C LEU A 886 31.87 30.89 -19.63
N PHE A 887 31.46 29.73 -19.13
CA PHE A 887 31.18 29.50 -17.71
C PHE A 887 32.01 28.35 -17.18
N GLN A 888 32.87 28.65 -16.22
CA GLN A 888 33.64 27.63 -15.50
C GLN A 888 32.98 27.30 -14.18
N PHE A 889 32.80 26.01 -13.92
CA PHE A 889 32.30 25.48 -12.65
C PHE A 889 33.37 24.57 -12.04
N GLU A 890 33.51 24.61 -10.73
CA GLU A 890 34.44 23.72 -10.00
C GLU A 890 33.73 22.42 -9.59
N TYR A 891 32.45 22.52 -9.21
CA TYR A 891 31.66 21.41 -8.68
C TYR A 891 30.30 21.28 -9.37
N PRO A 892 29.77 20.04 -9.57
CA PRO A 892 28.43 19.82 -10.11
C PRO A 892 27.32 20.52 -9.33
N PHE A 893 27.51 20.80 -8.03
CA PHE A 893 26.57 21.55 -7.22
C PHE A 893 26.32 22.96 -7.75
N GLN A 894 27.36 23.68 -8.19
CA GLN A 894 27.25 25.05 -8.74
C GLN A 894 26.41 25.07 -10.02
N LEU A 895 26.51 24.02 -10.85
CA LEU A 895 25.67 23.86 -12.03
C LEU A 895 24.18 23.75 -11.66
N ILE A 896 23.86 22.98 -10.61
CA ILE A 896 22.48 22.86 -10.11
C ILE A 896 22.02 24.17 -9.49
N GLU A 897 22.88 24.86 -8.75
CA GLU A 897 22.58 26.17 -8.17
C GLU A 897 22.21 27.19 -9.26
N LYS A 898 22.99 27.30 -10.33
CA LYS A 898 22.68 28.19 -11.47
C LYS A 898 21.48 27.75 -12.28
N LEU A 899 21.13 26.47 -12.26
CA LEU A 899 19.88 25.98 -12.88
C LEU A 899 18.64 26.35 -12.06
N VAL A 900 18.76 26.34 -10.72
CA VAL A 900 17.67 26.70 -9.79
C VAL A 900 17.54 28.22 -9.63
N TYR A 901 18.67 28.93 -9.70
CA TYR A 901 18.79 30.38 -9.64
C TYR A 901 19.51 30.87 -10.91
N PRO A 902 18.78 31.02 -12.02
CA PRO A 902 19.37 31.48 -13.28
C PRO A 902 20.08 32.84 -13.09
N PRO A 903 21.22 33.08 -13.75
CA PRO A 903 21.89 34.37 -13.72
C PRO A 903 20.96 35.52 -14.12
N ILE A 904 21.08 36.66 -13.44
CA ILE A 904 20.29 37.87 -13.71
C ILE A 904 20.47 38.34 -15.17
N SER A 905 21.63 38.08 -15.77
CA SER A 905 21.94 38.39 -17.18
C SER A 905 21.06 37.69 -18.20
N LEU A 906 20.33 36.62 -17.83
CA LEU A 906 19.38 35.95 -18.72
C LEU A 906 18.00 36.65 -18.76
N ASN A 907 17.76 37.64 -17.88
CA ASN A 907 16.54 38.45 -17.81
C ASN A 907 15.23 37.65 -17.94
N LEU A 908 15.15 36.49 -17.29
CA LEU A 908 14.03 35.56 -17.43
C LEU A 908 12.88 35.96 -16.51
N ASP A 909 11.66 35.98 -17.06
CA ASP A 909 10.46 36.05 -16.23
C ASP A 909 10.22 34.73 -15.45
N LYS A 910 9.20 34.70 -14.59
CA LYS A 910 8.89 33.51 -13.76
C LYS A 910 8.51 32.28 -14.59
N ILE A 911 7.89 32.45 -15.75
CA ILE A 911 7.45 31.36 -16.63
C ILE A 911 8.65 30.81 -17.41
N GLU A 912 9.49 31.69 -17.92
CA GLU A 912 10.73 31.38 -18.63
C GLU A 912 11.76 30.76 -17.71
N ALA A 913 11.87 31.19 -16.45
CA ALA A 913 12.69 30.53 -15.44
C ALA A 913 12.26 29.06 -15.20
N ASN A 914 10.96 28.78 -15.21
CA ASN A 914 10.46 27.40 -15.10
C ASN A 914 10.73 26.57 -16.36
N LYS A 915 10.61 27.19 -17.56
CA LYS A 915 10.99 26.55 -18.83
C LYS A 915 12.50 26.27 -18.88
N PHE A 916 13.32 27.20 -18.40
CA PHE A 916 14.77 27.07 -18.27
C PHE A 916 15.16 25.91 -17.37
N LEU A 917 14.56 25.88 -16.17
CA LEU A 917 14.75 24.79 -15.22
C LEU A 917 14.38 23.43 -15.82
N LEU A 918 13.24 23.32 -16.49
CA LEU A 918 12.80 22.07 -17.13
C LEU A 918 13.72 21.69 -18.30
N GLY A 919 14.04 22.63 -19.18
CA GLY A 919 14.89 22.42 -20.35
C GLY A 919 16.29 21.98 -19.97
N GLY A 920 16.95 22.68 -19.03
CA GLY A 920 18.25 22.29 -18.53
C GLY A 920 18.24 20.94 -17.82
N SER A 921 17.20 20.65 -17.04
CA SER A 921 17.02 19.32 -16.41
C SER A 921 16.92 18.19 -17.44
N LEU A 922 16.19 18.42 -18.53
CA LEU A 922 16.03 17.45 -19.61
C LEU A 922 17.32 17.26 -20.40
N ILE A 923 18.05 18.34 -20.72
CA ILE A 923 19.35 18.26 -21.40
C ILE A 923 20.32 17.38 -20.59
N MET A 924 20.43 17.65 -19.29
CA MET A 924 21.30 16.88 -18.39
C MET A 924 20.87 15.40 -18.29
N GLU A 925 19.56 15.12 -18.22
CA GLU A 925 19.06 13.74 -18.22
C GLU A 925 19.36 13.03 -19.55
N GLN A 926 19.23 13.73 -20.68
CA GLN A 926 19.48 13.15 -22.00
C GLN A 926 20.96 12.82 -22.20
N VAL A 927 21.86 13.70 -21.81
CA VAL A 927 23.31 13.42 -21.81
C VAL A 927 23.61 12.18 -20.97
N TRP A 928 23.04 12.09 -19.76
CA TRP A 928 23.20 10.92 -18.90
C TRP A 928 22.61 9.64 -19.52
N SER A 929 21.47 9.75 -20.21
CA SER A 929 20.83 8.63 -20.92
C SER A 929 21.66 8.13 -22.10
N VAL A 930 22.26 9.03 -22.90
CA VAL A 930 23.20 8.68 -23.97
C VAL A 930 24.40 7.95 -23.41
N ARG A 931 25.03 8.50 -22.37
CA ARG A 931 26.15 7.86 -21.69
C ARG A 931 25.80 6.42 -21.30
N ASN A 932 24.64 6.20 -20.66
CA ASN A 932 24.26 4.87 -20.22
C ASN A 932 24.03 3.89 -21.38
N ARG A 933 23.49 4.36 -22.51
CA ARG A 933 23.35 3.54 -23.73
C ARG A 933 24.72 3.15 -24.31
N VAL A 934 25.68 4.07 -24.31
CA VAL A 934 27.05 3.77 -24.78
C VAL A 934 27.71 2.75 -23.84
N VAL A 935 27.60 2.95 -22.52
CA VAL A 935 28.29 2.11 -21.53
C VAL A 935 27.64 0.74 -21.33
N HIS A 936 26.31 0.62 -21.43
CA HIS A 936 25.60 -0.62 -21.11
C HIS A 936 25.03 -1.35 -22.34
N ASP A 937 24.70 -0.61 -23.41
CA ASP A 937 24.00 -1.16 -24.58
C ASP A 937 24.87 -1.16 -25.86
N ASN A 938 26.16 -0.79 -25.77
CA ASN A 938 27.07 -0.56 -26.91
C ASN A 938 26.44 0.31 -28.03
N GLY A 939 25.57 1.26 -27.65
CA GLY A 939 24.80 2.04 -28.61
C GLY A 939 25.65 3.06 -29.37
N LEU A 940 25.42 3.19 -30.68
CA LEU A 940 25.96 4.28 -31.50
C LEU A 940 25.28 5.62 -31.15
N ILE A 941 26.05 6.70 -31.09
CA ILE A 941 25.52 8.05 -30.84
C ILE A 941 24.86 8.57 -32.13
N CYS A 942 23.54 8.72 -32.12
CA CYS A 942 22.77 9.31 -33.23
C CYS A 942 22.29 10.71 -32.85
N MET A 943 22.88 11.76 -33.43
CA MET A 943 22.55 13.17 -33.17
C MET A 943 21.10 13.53 -33.55
N ASP A 944 20.58 12.95 -34.64
CA ASP A 944 19.20 13.13 -35.08
C ASP A 944 18.15 12.66 -34.06
N MET A 945 18.44 11.56 -33.36
CA MET A 945 17.55 11.01 -32.35
C MET A 945 17.56 11.86 -31.05
N LEU A 946 18.66 12.58 -30.80
CA LEU A 946 18.86 13.46 -29.65
C LEU A 946 18.13 14.79 -29.80
N ILE A 947 18.20 15.40 -31.00
CA ILE A 947 17.49 16.63 -31.34
C ILE A 947 15.96 16.40 -31.34
N ARG A 948 15.49 15.26 -31.84
CA ARG A 948 14.05 14.90 -31.80
C ARG A 948 13.51 14.69 -30.37
N GLY A 949 14.36 14.36 -29.40
CA GLY A 949 13.99 14.19 -27.99
C GLY A 949 13.83 15.50 -27.21
N LEU A 950 14.36 16.60 -27.74
CA LEU A 950 14.24 17.97 -27.23
C LEU A 950 13.31 18.74 -28.19
N LYS A 951 12.02 18.41 -28.25
CA LYS A 951 11.09 19.15 -29.13
C LYS A 951 10.91 20.60 -28.65
N LEU A 952 11.79 21.47 -29.13
CA LEU A 952 11.59 22.88 -29.46
C LEU A 952 12.43 23.08 -30.72
N SER A 953 11.85 22.81 -31.89
CA SER A 953 12.53 22.92 -33.17
C SER A 953 13.06 24.34 -33.36
N SER A 954 14.36 24.48 -33.57
CA SER A 954 15.07 25.75 -33.79
C SER A 954 15.90 25.66 -35.07
N LEU A 955 15.95 26.76 -35.82
CA LEU A 955 16.79 26.98 -36.98
C LEU A 955 17.98 27.84 -36.53
N ALA A 956 19.16 27.57 -37.05
CA ALA A 956 20.36 28.36 -36.76
C ALA A 956 21.11 28.67 -38.06
N VAL A 957 21.52 29.93 -38.21
CA VAL A 957 22.35 30.40 -39.32
C VAL A 957 23.68 30.87 -38.76
N VAL A 958 24.78 30.39 -39.34
CA VAL A 958 26.15 30.74 -38.95
C VAL A 958 26.91 31.22 -40.18
N ALA A 959 27.30 32.49 -40.20
CA ALA A 959 28.18 33.07 -41.21
C ALA A 959 29.63 32.97 -40.76
N ARG A 960 30.53 32.63 -41.69
CA ARG A 960 31.98 32.57 -41.47
C ARG A 960 32.69 33.45 -42.49
N ASP A 961 33.79 34.05 -42.08
CA ASP A 961 34.67 34.78 -43.00
C ASP A 961 35.50 33.81 -43.86
N TRP A 962 36.28 34.37 -44.79
CA TRP A 962 37.18 33.62 -45.67
C TRP A 962 38.31 32.87 -44.93
N ARG A 963 38.55 33.16 -43.65
CA ARG A 963 39.51 32.46 -42.78
C ARG A 963 38.85 31.31 -42.00
N GLY A 964 37.55 31.11 -42.17
CA GLY A 964 36.76 30.12 -41.43
C GLY A 964 36.35 30.55 -40.02
N MET A 965 36.56 31.82 -39.66
CA MET A 965 36.18 32.39 -38.36
C MET A 965 34.70 32.77 -38.37
N GLY A 966 33.96 32.46 -37.31
CA GLY A 966 32.53 32.78 -37.22
C GLY A 966 32.29 34.29 -37.04
N VAL A 967 31.60 34.92 -37.99
CA VAL A 967 31.31 36.36 -38.01
C VAL A 967 29.93 36.66 -37.44
N LEU A 968 28.96 35.78 -37.68
CA LEU A 968 27.58 35.92 -37.20
C LEU A 968 26.98 34.55 -36.88
N ALA A 969 26.28 34.43 -35.75
CA ALA A 969 25.55 33.21 -35.39
C ALA A 969 24.24 33.58 -34.70
N ILE A 970 23.12 33.27 -35.34
CA ILE A 970 21.78 33.61 -34.85
C ILE A 970 20.84 32.42 -35.02
N SER A 971 19.86 32.30 -34.11
CA SER A 971 18.88 31.21 -34.12
C SER A 971 17.47 31.72 -33.93
N ARG A 972 16.49 31.02 -34.51
CA ARG A 972 15.06 31.29 -34.34
C ARG A 972 14.28 29.98 -34.24
N LYS A 973 13.06 30.04 -33.71
CA LYS A 973 12.18 28.87 -33.60
C LYS A 973 11.66 28.45 -34.99
N ALA A 974 11.68 27.15 -35.28
CA ALA A 974 11.09 26.58 -36.49
C ALA A 974 9.60 26.28 -36.26
N ASN A 975 8.75 26.74 -37.17
CA ASN A 975 7.30 26.52 -37.14
C ASN A 975 6.88 25.25 -37.88
N THR A 976 7.81 24.31 -38.08
CA THR A 976 7.55 23.03 -38.73
C THR A 976 8.22 21.88 -37.99
N SER A 977 7.60 20.70 -38.09
CA SER A 977 8.17 19.43 -37.61
C SER A 977 8.74 18.56 -38.73
N ASN A 978 8.65 19.04 -39.98
CA ASN A 978 9.21 18.39 -41.16
C ASN A 978 10.65 18.89 -41.39
N PRO A 979 11.68 18.01 -41.38
CA PRO A 979 13.08 18.40 -41.53
C PRO A 979 13.38 19.11 -42.86
N LEU A 980 12.79 18.67 -43.97
CA LEU A 980 13.01 19.28 -45.29
C LEU A 980 12.42 20.69 -45.38
N GLN A 981 11.28 20.91 -44.70
CA GLN A 981 10.67 22.23 -44.61
C GLN A 981 11.47 23.15 -43.69
N ALA A 982 12.03 22.63 -42.59
CA ALA A 982 12.92 23.37 -41.70
C ALA A 982 14.23 23.77 -42.40
N GLU A 983 14.78 22.90 -43.24
CA GLU A 983 15.97 23.17 -44.05
C GLU A 983 15.68 24.26 -45.09
N ALA A 984 14.56 24.16 -45.81
CA ALA A 984 14.12 25.20 -46.74
C ALA A 984 13.87 26.56 -46.05
N GLU A 985 13.21 26.56 -44.88
CA GLU A 985 13.01 27.77 -44.06
C GLU A 985 14.33 28.36 -43.54
N THR A 986 15.35 27.54 -43.28
CA THR A 986 16.68 27.99 -42.86
C THR A 986 17.45 28.62 -44.01
N ILE A 987 17.40 28.01 -45.20
CA ILE A 987 18.07 28.52 -46.40
C ILE A 987 17.44 29.86 -46.81
N LEU A 988 16.11 29.95 -46.83
CA LEU A 988 15.40 31.19 -47.13
C LEU A 988 15.75 32.30 -46.13
N TRP A 989 15.82 31.96 -44.84
CA TRP A 989 16.19 32.91 -43.80
C TRP A 989 17.64 33.37 -43.90
N ALA A 990 18.57 32.46 -44.20
CA ALA A 990 19.97 32.79 -44.43
C ALA A 990 20.14 33.73 -45.63
N ALA A 991 19.38 33.51 -46.71
CA ALA A 991 19.38 34.38 -47.89
C ALA A 991 18.80 35.78 -47.59
N GLN A 992 17.72 35.87 -46.81
CA GLN A 992 17.16 37.14 -46.34
C GLN A 992 18.16 37.92 -45.47
N LEU A 993 18.82 37.24 -44.53
CA LEU A 993 19.85 37.85 -43.67
C LEU A 993 21.05 38.37 -44.47
N ALA A 994 21.47 37.64 -45.52
CA ALA A 994 22.51 38.11 -46.41
C ALA A 994 22.08 39.35 -47.22
N SER A 995 20.80 39.44 -47.56
CA SER A 995 20.22 40.57 -48.31
C SER A 995 19.99 41.81 -47.44
N ASP A 996 19.59 41.65 -46.17
CA ASP A 996 19.20 42.75 -45.28
C ASP A 996 20.41 43.45 -44.60
N GLN A 997 21.59 42.82 -44.55
CA GLN A 997 22.74 43.34 -43.80
C GLN A 997 23.88 43.94 -44.64
N GLU A 998 23.70 44.17 -45.95
CA GLU A 998 24.81 44.54 -46.86
C GLU A 998 26.05 43.65 -46.63
N LEU A 999 25.86 42.35 -46.42
CA LEU A 999 26.93 41.35 -46.46
C LEU A 999 27.25 41.03 -47.92
N CYS A 1000 27.62 42.07 -48.68
CA CYS A 1000 28.27 41.94 -49.97
C CYS A 1000 29.64 42.61 -49.86
N LEU A 1001 30.67 41.76 -49.93
CA LEU A 1001 32.13 41.96 -49.89
C LEU A 1001 32.79 41.80 -48.51
#